data_AF-A0AAW6CC67-F1
#
_entry.id   AF-A0AAW6CC67-F1
#
_cell.length_a   1.000
_cell.length_b   1.000
_cell.length_c   1.000
_cell.angle_alpha   90.00
_cell.angle_beta   90.00
_cell.angle_gamma   90.00
#
_symmetry.space_group_name_H-M   'P 1'
#
loop_
_entity.id
_entity.type
_entity.pdbx_description
1 polymer ?
#
loop_
_entity_poly.entity_id
_entity_poly.type
_entity_poly.pdbx_seq_one_letter_code
_entity_poly.pdbx_strand_id
1 'polypeptide(L)'
;MRNLKRTLSLVLAAVMLVGMMVVGAPAASSDFVDGNEITYAEAAEVMTALGVFEGTDKGAFDPTGILTREQAAAIICRMLLGDDAENLTTNSTVFSDVAADRWSAGYIGYCAQQNILAGTGNGTFNPEGELTGLAFAKMLLVALGYDPAIEQYVGNDWAVNVAADAVDAGIAVSGVIMADAMTREQAAQMAYQTLEADMVRYASRGTTIQQPDGSTIIVGNTAAEPVSKTDSDYAGDSNDDTQQFCERYFADLKKVNGEDDFARPASQWKLKNDIIGTYPAEADGTFTTAVDKGDLYDVIGRTVYNDITASKPTDFSVYVDGDPVSSPDVADYFVNNETDDAKGTAKGVLTQVFVDDDNNVILSQIHTYVAQVDGGYDEENEELELDDLGLDTFPAVNTTLSADDFENLSAFEDGDYVLITAVGDEVKTIQAAEVVSGTVTSYTSNKNVTLDGTKYEYSQGYSSTYNLKDDYDLVLDTYGYVIYADGVEASNDYVFITNVAQIGGVNKSFEAKAYFVDGTTAVIEVSNADDLEWESSDKTKNTWFSYDEKNDGTYELGKLNSNDSASKDFNTTGKIIETGDARISLDKSVRLNNDTVFVIRRGDNVNVYTGIRNVPDVNITHLESDAEVEVVAILDDNGYADYLFINGETGELGVSGSVAGDRIYILDTDYESSQDADDNKYYVFDAIVNGEIGTVNLNSTSDVEVGLYGNVTYDADGYVNTSDLNRINNAVSGNDLRVWNVDSTIAYSSGVLSFDGVDLVLADEYTIFLNDGGTGKTTTPSRLARDYEDDNFKGVISAVYDGDAVIEVYVDEDNSVITDETVAEVEEAVSDAVVNADGAWGQNGDLGNYVAHGTWNSDGTKVTASFEQSAISTESNAITWDTARFLGSLHKNGATTIVYDGVTYVWDKDGGLQGSNWYDSSDKGLTTGDNANTLVKALADAGVFDGDETATATLTVDGVDITITFSVSE
;
A
#
# COMPACT_ATOMS: atom_id res chain seq x y z
N MET A 1 20.99 31.97 3.80
CA MET A 1 20.90 31.35 5.13
C MET A 1 19.70 31.80 5.98
N ARG A 2 19.18 33.04 5.84
CA ARG A 2 17.97 33.48 6.58
C ARG A 2 16.65 32.81 6.16
N ASN A 3 16.55 32.32 4.92
CA ASN A 3 15.32 31.68 4.41
C ASN A 3 15.30 30.16 4.57
N LEU A 4 16.45 29.51 4.81
CA LEU A 4 16.51 28.06 5.10
C LEU A 4 16.05 27.73 6.53
N LYS A 5 16.17 28.69 7.46
CA LYS A 5 15.70 28.56 8.85
C LYS A 5 14.18 28.66 9.01
N ARG A 6 13.45 29.17 8.01
CA ARG A 6 11.97 29.25 8.04
C ARG A 6 11.28 28.03 7.42
N THR A 7 11.93 27.33 6.50
CA THR A 7 11.46 26.05 5.95
C THR A 7 11.75 24.88 6.89
N LEU A 8 12.87 24.90 7.62
CA LEU A 8 13.15 23.89 8.66
C LEU A 8 12.16 23.97 9.83
N SER A 9 11.74 25.17 10.22
CA SER A 9 10.74 25.40 11.28
C SER A 9 9.33 24.91 10.92
N LEU A 10 9.01 24.75 9.63
CA LEU A 10 7.73 24.22 9.15
C LEU A 10 7.75 22.68 9.06
N VAL A 11 8.90 22.08 8.75
CA VAL A 11 9.10 20.62 8.86
C VAL A 11 9.17 20.20 10.32
N LEU A 12 9.80 21.00 11.20
CA LEU A 12 9.82 20.76 12.65
C LEU A 12 8.42 20.89 13.29
N ALA A 13 7.56 21.78 12.80
CA ALA A 13 6.17 21.89 13.28
C ALA A 13 5.27 20.74 12.80
N ALA A 14 5.59 20.11 11.66
CA ALA A 14 4.89 18.92 11.18
C ALA A 14 5.34 17.64 11.91
N VAL A 15 6.62 17.55 12.31
CA VAL A 15 7.12 16.46 13.18
C VAL A 15 6.65 16.63 14.63
N MET A 16 6.48 17.85 15.13
CA MET A 16 5.90 18.11 16.47
C MET A 16 4.42 17.71 16.61
N LEU A 17 3.67 17.58 15.51
CA LEU A 17 2.29 17.07 15.54
C LEU A 17 2.22 15.55 15.77
N VAL A 18 3.29 14.82 15.46
CA VAL A 18 3.40 13.37 15.74
C VAL A 18 4.12 13.11 17.07
N GLY A 19 4.99 14.03 17.51
CA GLY A 19 5.73 13.93 18.77
C GLY A 19 4.90 14.09 20.06
N MET A 20 3.59 14.39 19.97
CA MET A 20 2.70 14.45 21.14
C MET A 20 2.30 13.06 21.67
N MET A 21 2.60 11.96 20.96
CA MET A 21 2.28 10.60 21.41
C MET A 21 3.18 10.05 22.53
N VAL A 22 4.27 10.74 22.94
CA VAL A 22 5.08 10.36 24.13
C VAL A 22 4.54 11.03 25.41
N VAL A 23 3.23 11.13 25.49
CA VAL A 23 2.51 11.31 26.74
C VAL A 23 1.62 10.09 26.79
N GLY A 24 1.83 9.20 27.77
CA GLY A 24 0.92 8.07 27.96
C GLY A 24 -0.50 8.60 27.95
N ALA A 25 -1.34 8.03 27.07
CA ALA A 25 -2.73 8.41 26.96
C ALA A 25 -3.32 8.43 28.39
N PRO A 26 -3.81 9.58 28.86
CA PRO A 26 -4.44 9.60 30.16
C PRO A 26 -5.77 8.81 30.11
N ALA A 27 -6.20 8.34 31.28
CA ALA A 27 -7.14 7.21 31.46
C ALA A 27 -8.58 7.40 30.91
N ALA A 28 -8.89 8.49 30.21
CA ALA A 28 -10.24 8.73 29.66
C ALA A 28 -10.24 9.05 28.16
N SER A 29 -9.09 9.38 27.53
CA SER A 29 -8.94 9.28 26.08
C SER A 29 -8.78 7.82 25.67
N SER A 30 -8.25 7.01 26.58
CA SER A 30 -8.17 5.56 26.45
C SER A 30 -9.55 4.91 26.38
N ASP A 31 -10.53 5.34 27.20
CA ASP A 31 -11.93 4.84 27.22
C ASP A 31 -12.64 4.84 25.84
N PHE A 32 -12.11 5.57 24.85
CA PHE A 32 -12.67 5.69 23.52
C PHE A 32 -11.90 4.88 22.48
N VAL A 33 -12.62 4.17 21.61
CA VAL A 33 -12.03 3.36 20.52
C VAL A 33 -11.24 4.18 19.48
N ASP A 34 -11.47 5.50 19.43
CA ASP A 34 -10.81 6.48 18.58
C ASP A 34 -9.95 7.47 19.40
N GLY A 35 -9.52 7.06 20.60
CA GLY A 35 -8.72 7.88 21.51
C GLY A 35 -7.43 8.43 20.89
N ASN A 36 -6.78 7.65 20.02
CA ASN A 36 -5.57 8.04 19.31
C ASN A 36 -5.79 9.15 18.25
N GLU A 37 -7.04 9.42 17.86
CA GLU A 37 -7.39 10.52 16.97
C GLU A 37 -7.64 11.84 17.72
N ILE A 38 -7.74 11.81 19.06
CA ILE A 38 -8.06 12.99 19.87
C ILE A 38 -6.81 13.87 20.04
N THR A 39 -6.87 15.10 19.52
CA THR A 39 -5.74 16.05 19.67
C THR A 39 -5.82 16.82 21.00
N TYR A 40 -7.03 17.12 21.48
CA TYR A 40 -7.28 17.84 22.73
C TYR A 40 -7.60 16.89 23.89
N ALA A 41 -6.68 15.97 24.22
CA ALA A 41 -6.89 14.91 25.20
C ALA A 41 -7.35 15.45 26.58
N GLU A 42 -6.65 16.43 27.16
CA GLU A 42 -7.04 17.03 28.46
C GLU A 42 -8.50 17.52 28.47
N ALA A 43 -8.92 18.19 27.40
CA ALA A 43 -10.29 18.68 27.31
C ALA A 43 -11.30 17.55 27.12
N ALA A 44 -11.04 16.58 26.24
CA ALA A 44 -11.95 15.47 26.02
C ALA A 44 -12.18 14.68 27.32
N GLU A 45 -11.12 14.43 28.08
CA GLU A 45 -11.15 13.65 29.31
C GLU A 45 -11.83 14.38 30.45
N VAL A 46 -11.40 15.61 30.76
CA VAL A 46 -12.00 16.39 31.86
C VAL A 46 -13.48 16.63 31.59
N MET A 47 -13.85 16.95 30.35
CA MET A 47 -15.25 17.20 30.01
C MET A 47 -16.11 15.92 30.00
N THR A 48 -15.51 14.76 29.71
CA THR A 48 -16.18 13.46 29.81
C THR A 48 -16.34 13.02 31.27
N ALA A 49 -15.30 13.16 32.09
CA ALA A 49 -15.34 12.85 33.52
C ALA A 49 -16.37 13.73 34.29
N LEU A 50 -16.62 14.94 33.80
CA LEU A 50 -17.67 15.83 34.31
C LEU A 50 -19.08 15.48 33.80
N GLY A 51 -19.23 14.50 32.91
CA GLY A 51 -20.49 14.12 32.27
C GLY A 51 -21.04 15.17 31.31
N VAL A 52 -20.18 16.08 30.80
CA VAL A 52 -20.60 17.11 29.83
C VAL A 52 -20.57 16.57 28.41
N PHE A 53 -19.50 15.84 28.09
CA PHE A 53 -19.36 15.06 26.87
C PHE A 53 -19.59 13.59 27.16
N GLU A 54 -20.16 12.89 26.19
CA GLU A 54 -20.38 11.45 26.23
C GLU A 54 -19.93 10.88 24.89
N GLY A 55 -19.39 9.67 24.94
CA GLY A 55 -19.11 8.86 23.77
C GLY A 55 -20.38 8.55 22.98
N THR A 56 -20.18 8.23 21.72
CA THR A 56 -21.23 7.68 20.86
C THR A 56 -21.65 6.29 21.34
N ASP A 57 -22.81 5.80 20.89
CA ASP A 57 -23.32 4.45 21.19
C ASP A 57 -22.36 3.30 20.80
N LYS A 58 -21.30 3.61 20.04
CA LYS A 58 -20.27 2.67 19.60
C LYS A 58 -18.97 2.74 20.41
N GLY A 59 -18.93 3.53 21.48
CA GLY A 59 -17.75 3.69 22.32
C GLY A 59 -16.69 4.65 21.76
N ALA A 60 -17.02 5.44 20.74
CA ALA A 60 -16.11 6.44 20.14
C ALA A 60 -16.41 7.85 20.64
N PHE A 61 -15.40 8.70 20.84
CA PHE A 61 -15.56 10.12 21.14
C PHE A 61 -16.05 10.91 19.92
N ASP A 62 -15.64 10.50 18.71
CA ASP A 62 -15.84 11.16 17.42
C ASP A 62 -15.22 12.57 17.37
N PRO A 63 -13.88 12.71 17.47
CA PRO A 63 -13.21 14.01 17.60
C PRO A 63 -13.43 14.92 16.40
N THR A 64 -13.47 14.36 15.19
CA THR A 64 -13.65 15.09 13.92
C THR A 64 -15.10 15.33 13.54
N GLY A 65 -16.05 14.67 14.21
CA GLY A 65 -17.48 14.85 13.99
C GLY A 65 -17.94 16.29 14.15
N ILE A 66 -18.79 16.78 13.25
CA ILE A 66 -19.30 18.16 13.29
C ILE A 66 -20.36 18.30 14.37
N LEU A 67 -20.18 19.29 15.25
CA LEU A 67 -21.10 19.57 16.33
C LEU A 67 -22.42 20.14 15.78
N THR A 68 -23.53 19.49 16.14
CA THR A 68 -24.86 19.99 15.82
C THR A 68 -25.36 21.02 16.85
N ARG A 69 -26.29 21.88 16.42
CA ARG A 69 -26.89 22.92 17.27
C ARG A 69 -27.60 22.35 18.51
N GLU A 70 -28.19 21.17 18.40
CA GLU A 70 -28.85 20.51 19.54
C GLU A 70 -27.89 19.85 20.52
N GLN A 71 -26.79 19.27 20.03
CA GLN A 71 -25.73 18.73 20.88
C GLN A 71 -25.08 19.85 21.70
N ALA A 72 -24.84 21.01 21.09
CA ALA A 72 -24.35 22.17 21.81
C ALA A 72 -25.30 22.67 22.91
N ALA A 73 -26.62 22.61 22.68
CA ALA A 73 -27.59 22.95 23.72
C ALA A 73 -27.52 21.97 24.90
N ALA A 74 -27.33 20.68 24.62
CA ALA A 74 -27.13 19.65 25.64
C ALA A 74 -25.84 19.89 26.45
N ILE A 75 -24.72 20.16 25.78
CA ILE A 75 -23.43 20.49 26.40
C ILE A 75 -23.59 21.67 27.38
N ILE A 76 -24.18 22.78 26.95
CA ILE A 76 -24.37 23.95 27.83
C ILE A 76 -25.27 23.62 29.03
N CYS A 77 -26.33 22.84 28.83
CA CYS A 77 -27.20 22.44 29.94
C CYS A 77 -26.44 21.59 30.96
N ARG A 78 -25.63 20.62 30.51
CA ARG A 78 -24.78 19.79 31.38
C ARG A 78 -23.75 20.63 32.12
N MET A 79 -23.14 21.61 31.45
CA MET A 79 -22.21 22.55 32.10
C MET A 79 -22.87 23.40 33.21
N LEU A 80 -24.13 23.82 33.02
CA LEU A 80 -24.82 24.70 33.95
C LEU A 80 -25.59 23.97 35.07
N LEU A 81 -25.98 22.72 34.84
CA LEU A 81 -26.88 21.96 35.72
C LEU A 81 -26.27 20.64 36.22
N GLY A 82 -25.15 20.18 35.67
CA GLY A 82 -24.60 18.85 35.94
C GLY A 82 -25.63 17.75 35.68
N ASP A 83 -25.71 16.79 36.60
CA ASP A 83 -26.65 15.66 36.57
C ASP A 83 -28.14 16.06 36.44
N ASP A 84 -28.51 17.26 36.90
CA ASP A 84 -29.90 17.74 36.79
C ASP A 84 -30.31 18.07 35.34
N ALA A 85 -29.35 18.19 34.42
CA ALA A 85 -29.62 18.45 33.00
C ALA A 85 -30.51 17.37 32.38
N GLU A 86 -30.29 16.09 32.71
CA GLU A 86 -31.07 14.97 32.17
C GLU A 86 -32.54 15.00 32.57
N ASN A 87 -32.88 15.70 33.66
CA ASN A 87 -34.25 15.86 34.15
C ASN A 87 -35.03 16.95 33.40
N LEU A 88 -34.40 17.68 32.47
CA LEU A 88 -35.07 18.72 31.69
C LEU A 88 -36.12 18.12 30.75
N THR A 89 -37.38 18.50 30.96
CA THR A 89 -38.49 18.16 30.08
C THR A 89 -39.21 19.42 29.63
N THR A 90 -39.80 19.40 28.43
CA THR A 90 -40.63 20.52 27.95
C THR A 90 -41.95 20.01 27.39
N ASN A 91 -43.04 20.71 27.73
CA ASN A 91 -44.37 20.49 27.15
C ASN A 91 -44.72 21.56 26.10
N SER A 92 -43.78 22.43 25.74
CA SER A 92 -43.97 23.57 24.83
C SER A 92 -42.88 23.62 23.78
N THR A 93 -43.28 23.67 22.50
CA THR A 93 -42.37 23.82 21.36
C THR A 93 -42.10 25.30 21.12
N VAL A 94 -40.99 25.82 21.66
CA VAL A 94 -40.55 27.23 21.43
C VAL A 94 -40.29 27.47 19.94
N PHE A 95 -39.78 26.46 19.24
CA PHE A 95 -39.53 26.45 17.81
C PHE A 95 -40.39 25.40 17.13
N SER A 96 -40.85 25.69 15.90
CA SER A 96 -41.82 24.84 15.19
C SER A 96 -41.24 23.52 14.68
N ASP A 97 -39.92 23.44 14.54
CA ASP A 97 -39.15 22.29 14.05
C ASP A 97 -38.53 21.46 15.20
N VAL A 98 -38.86 21.79 16.45
CA VAL A 98 -38.44 21.01 17.65
C VAL A 98 -39.67 20.31 18.22
N ALA A 99 -39.80 19.02 17.95
CA ALA A 99 -40.87 18.20 18.53
C ALA A 99 -40.67 18.05 20.05
N ALA A 100 -41.76 18.03 20.82
CA ALA A 100 -41.70 17.99 22.28
C ALA A 100 -41.14 16.67 22.86
N ASP A 101 -41.17 15.60 22.07
CA ASP A 101 -40.65 14.27 22.40
C ASP A 101 -39.23 14.03 21.87
N ARG A 102 -38.61 15.01 21.18
CA ARG A 102 -37.20 14.94 20.78
C ARG A 102 -36.31 14.94 22.02
N TRP A 103 -35.26 14.12 22.00
CA TRP A 103 -34.30 14.00 23.10
C TRP A 103 -33.73 15.37 23.53
N SER A 104 -33.51 16.26 22.57
CA SER A 104 -32.94 17.60 22.80
C SER A 104 -33.94 18.69 23.15
N ALA A 105 -35.25 18.39 23.17
CA ALA A 105 -36.29 19.40 23.34
C ALA A 105 -36.19 20.14 24.69
N GLY A 106 -35.88 19.41 25.77
CA GLY A 106 -35.66 19.96 27.11
C GLY A 106 -34.49 20.94 27.13
N TYR A 107 -33.34 20.54 26.58
CA TYR A 107 -32.13 21.35 26.50
C TYR A 107 -32.35 22.64 25.69
N ILE A 108 -32.90 22.51 24.47
CA ILE A 108 -33.17 23.67 23.60
C ILE A 108 -34.15 24.63 24.28
N GLY A 109 -35.18 24.11 24.94
CA GLY A 109 -36.16 24.90 25.67
C GLY A 109 -35.55 25.69 26.84
N TYR A 110 -34.69 25.04 27.63
CA TYR A 110 -33.98 25.68 28.74
C TYR A 110 -33.03 26.77 28.25
N CYS A 111 -32.16 26.47 27.28
CA CYS A 111 -31.22 27.46 26.74
C CYS A 111 -31.95 28.65 26.07
N ALA A 112 -33.08 28.42 25.39
CA ALA A 112 -33.89 29.50 24.84
C ALA A 112 -34.50 30.37 25.95
N GLN A 113 -34.97 29.78 27.05
CA GLN A 113 -35.53 30.53 28.19
C GLN A 113 -34.47 31.39 28.88
N GLN A 114 -33.23 30.92 28.95
CA GLN A 114 -32.10 31.66 29.52
C GLN A 114 -31.47 32.67 28.54
N ASN A 115 -31.98 32.77 27.30
CA ASN A 115 -31.40 33.58 26.22
C ASN A 115 -29.96 33.19 25.80
N ILE A 116 -29.55 31.96 26.10
CA ILE A 116 -28.24 31.41 25.72
C ILE A 116 -28.16 31.21 24.20
N LEU A 117 -29.26 30.71 23.60
CA LEU A 117 -29.36 30.47 22.17
C LEU A 117 -30.54 31.21 21.55
N ALA A 118 -30.50 31.33 20.22
CA ALA A 118 -31.60 31.84 19.41
C ALA A 118 -31.83 30.93 18.19
N GLY A 119 -33.06 30.95 17.67
CA GLY A 119 -33.42 30.27 16.43
C GLY A 119 -32.79 30.90 15.20
N THR A 120 -32.89 30.21 14.06
CA THR A 120 -32.35 30.66 12.76
C THR A 120 -33.23 31.70 12.06
N GLY A 121 -34.36 32.07 12.68
CA GLY A 121 -35.38 32.96 12.13
C GLY A 121 -36.69 32.22 11.88
N ASN A 122 -37.77 32.94 11.53
CA ASN A 122 -39.08 32.36 11.17
C ASN A 122 -39.71 31.36 12.16
N GLY A 123 -39.25 31.31 13.42
CA GLY A 123 -39.72 30.37 14.42
C GLY A 123 -39.05 28.98 14.37
N THR A 124 -37.96 28.82 13.61
CA THR A 124 -37.21 27.55 13.49
C THR A 124 -35.88 27.60 14.26
N PHE A 125 -35.40 26.44 14.72
CA PHE A 125 -34.12 26.29 15.41
C PHE A 125 -33.05 25.59 14.56
N ASN A 126 -33.43 24.67 13.67
CA ASN A 126 -32.58 23.74 12.94
C ASN A 126 -31.69 22.86 13.85
N PRO A 127 -32.26 21.87 14.57
CA PRO A 127 -31.55 21.09 15.60
C PRO A 127 -30.31 20.35 15.08
N GLU A 128 -30.43 19.67 13.94
CA GLU A 128 -29.37 18.86 13.31
C GLU A 128 -28.42 19.70 12.44
N GLY A 129 -28.65 21.01 12.36
CA GLY A 129 -27.77 21.89 11.61
C GLY A 129 -26.39 21.99 12.26
N GLU A 130 -25.38 22.18 11.42
CA GLU A 130 -24.01 22.47 11.85
C GLU A 130 -23.97 23.74 12.72
N LEU A 131 -23.14 23.70 13.76
CA LEU A 131 -22.89 24.85 14.62
C LEU A 131 -21.48 25.39 14.36
N THR A 132 -21.38 26.71 14.20
CA THR A 132 -20.08 27.37 14.07
C THR A 132 -19.45 27.65 15.44
N GLY A 133 -18.13 27.74 15.48
CA GLY A 133 -17.40 28.07 16.71
C GLY A 133 -17.84 29.39 17.35
N LEU A 134 -18.16 30.41 16.55
CA LEU A 134 -18.69 31.69 17.04
C LEU A 134 -20.09 31.53 17.64
N ALA A 135 -20.92 30.67 17.07
CA ALA A 135 -22.24 30.41 17.65
C ALA A 135 -22.13 29.66 18.99
N PHE A 136 -21.16 28.75 19.12
CA PHE A 136 -20.90 28.07 20.38
C PHE A 136 -20.25 28.99 21.42
N ALA A 137 -19.26 29.80 21.03
CA ALA A 137 -18.62 30.82 21.86
C ALA A 137 -19.66 31.77 22.48
N LYS A 138 -20.63 32.22 21.67
CA LYS A 138 -21.76 33.01 22.17
C LYS A 138 -22.51 32.30 23.29
N MET A 139 -22.82 31.02 23.13
CA MET A 139 -23.56 30.25 24.13
C MET A 139 -22.78 30.15 25.44
N LEU A 140 -21.46 29.94 25.36
CA LEU A 140 -20.55 29.90 26.51
C LEU A 140 -20.40 31.27 27.20
N LEU A 141 -20.25 32.36 26.45
CA LEU A 141 -20.21 33.72 27.01
C LEU A 141 -21.49 34.05 27.79
N VAL A 142 -22.66 33.71 27.25
CA VAL A 142 -23.91 33.90 27.99
C VAL A 142 -23.97 33.01 29.24
N ALA A 143 -23.41 31.80 29.19
CA ALA A 143 -23.29 30.92 30.35
C ALA A 143 -22.34 31.49 31.43
N LEU A 144 -21.27 32.20 31.03
CA LEU A 144 -20.37 32.97 31.92
C LEU A 144 -21.05 34.20 32.55
N GLY A 145 -22.22 34.59 32.05
CA GLY A 145 -23.05 35.67 32.62
C GLY A 145 -23.18 36.92 31.75
N TYR A 146 -22.48 36.96 30.59
CA TYR A 146 -22.59 38.05 29.63
C TYR A 146 -24.03 38.20 29.13
N ASP A 147 -24.47 39.44 28.97
CA ASP A 147 -25.81 39.72 28.48
C ASP A 147 -25.81 39.89 26.95
N PRO A 148 -26.48 39.01 26.19
CA PRO A 148 -26.40 39.04 24.73
C PRO A 148 -27.00 40.31 24.12
N ALA A 149 -27.87 41.04 24.84
CA ALA A 149 -28.43 42.30 24.38
C ALA A 149 -27.50 43.49 24.66
N ILE A 150 -26.80 43.48 25.81
CA ILE A 150 -25.83 44.53 26.16
C ILE A 150 -24.59 44.44 25.27
N GLU A 151 -24.04 43.23 25.11
CA GLU A 151 -22.83 42.99 24.32
C GLU A 151 -23.11 42.85 22.81
N GLN A 152 -24.38 42.97 22.42
CA GLN A 152 -24.83 42.93 21.04
C GLN A 152 -24.44 41.62 20.32
N TYR A 153 -24.59 40.47 20.99
CA TYR A 153 -24.44 39.14 20.39
C TYR A 153 -25.62 38.75 19.48
N VAL A 154 -26.30 39.74 18.91
CA VAL A 154 -27.40 39.64 17.96
C VAL A 154 -27.31 40.78 16.95
N GLY A 155 -27.88 40.61 15.76
CA GLY A 155 -27.84 41.63 14.70
C GLY A 155 -26.67 41.44 13.74
N ASN A 156 -26.25 42.51 13.05
CA ASN A 156 -25.26 42.39 11.97
C ASN A 156 -23.82 42.17 12.46
N ASP A 157 -23.44 42.77 13.60
CA ASP A 157 -22.07 42.78 14.09
C ASP A 157 -21.81 41.70 15.17
N TRP A 158 -22.79 40.85 15.43
CA TRP A 158 -22.76 39.88 16.55
C TRP A 158 -21.52 39.00 16.57
N ALA A 159 -21.11 38.51 15.39
CA ALA A 159 -19.99 37.60 15.22
C ALA A 159 -18.67 38.25 15.63
N VAL A 160 -18.50 39.56 15.36
CA VAL A 160 -17.28 40.31 15.69
C VAL A 160 -17.19 40.54 17.19
N ASN A 161 -18.31 40.91 17.83
CA ASN A 161 -18.33 41.15 19.28
C ASN A 161 -18.11 39.85 20.05
N VAL A 162 -18.76 38.76 19.64
CA VAL A 162 -18.54 37.43 20.24
C VAL A 162 -17.09 37.00 20.08
N ALA A 163 -16.48 37.19 18.91
CA ALA A 163 -15.07 36.83 18.70
C ALA A 163 -14.14 37.61 19.64
N ALA A 164 -14.38 38.92 19.82
CA ALA A 164 -13.57 39.75 20.70
C ALA A 164 -13.70 39.30 22.16
N ASP A 165 -14.93 39.15 22.65
CA ASP A 165 -15.17 38.78 24.05
C ASP A 165 -14.75 37.33 24.34
N ALA A 166 -14.85 36.42 23.37
CA ALA A 166 -14.37 35.04 23.51
C ALA A 166 -12.84 34.99 23.69
N VAL A 167 -12.10 35.85 23.00
CA VAL A 167 -10.65 35.99 23.18
C VAL A 167 -10.34 36.62 24.53
N ASP A 168 -11.05 37.70 24.90
CA ASP A 168 -10.83 38.39 26.17
C ASP A 168 -11.17 37.50 27.39
N ALA A 169 -12.17 36.62 27.26
CA ALA A 169 -12.54 35.64 28.28
C ALA A 169 -11.67 34.36 28.26
N GLY A 170 -10.77 34.21 27.29
CA GLY A 170 -9.87 33.05 27.18
C GLY A 170 -10.51 31.75 26.69
N ILE A 171 -11.70 31.81 26.06
CA ILE A 171 -12.46 30.63 25.59
C ILE A 171 -12.35 30.37 24.08
N ALA A 172 -11.50 31.13 23.39
CA ALA A 172 -11.24 30.95 21.97
C ALA A 172 -10.13 29.90 21.74
N VAL A 173 -10.38 28.92 20.88
CA VAL A 173 -9.39 27.88 20.56
C VAL A 173 -8.30 28.45 19.66
N SER A 174 -7.05 28.28 20.05
CA SER A 174 -5.89 28.70 19.26
C SER A 174 -5.80 27.89 17.96
N GLY A 175 -5.51 28.57 16.84
CA GLY A 175 -5.33 27.92 15.53
C GLY A 175 -6.63 27.53 14.80
N VAL A 176 -7.81 27.72 15.41
CA VAL A 176 -9.11 27.35 14.83
C VAL A 176 -9.83 28.56 14.23
N ILE A 177 -10.42 28.38 13.03
CA ILE A 177 -11.29 29.39 12.42
C ILE A 177 -12.71 29.26 13.00
N MET A 178 -13.02 30.06 14.01
CA MET A 178 -14.31 30.00 14.73
C MET A 178 -15.54 30.31 13.85
N ALA A 179 -15.34 30.87 12.65
CA ALA A 179 -16.43 31.15 11.71
C ALA A 179 -16.99 29.88 11.02
N ASP A 180 -16.19 28.81 10.97
CA ASP A 180 -16.53 27.56 10.31
C ASP A 180 -17.28 26.61 11.26
N ALA A 181 -17.80 25.52 10.70
CA ALA A 181 -18.41 24.45 11.48
C ALA A 181 -17.38 23.85 12.44
N MET A 182 -17.78 23.65 13.69
CA MET A 182 -16.90 23.22 14.76
C MET A 182 -16.95 21.70 14.92
N THR A 183 -15.80 21.08 15.11
CA THR A 183 -15.72 19.65 15.46
C THR A 183 -16.03 19.44 16.95
N ARG A 184 -16.33 18.20 17.33
CA ARG A 184 -16.63 17.82 18.72
C ARG A 184 -15.44 18.06 19.66
N GLU A 185 -14.20 17.74 19.26
CA GLU A 185 -13.02 18.01 20.08
C GLU A 185 -12.76 19.51 20.26
N GLN A 186 -13.00 20.33 19.23
CA GLN A 186 -12.86 21.78 19.32
C GLN A 186 -13.89 22.38 20.29
N ALA A 187 -15.10 21.84 20.29
CA ALA A 187 -16.13 22.23 21.24
C ALA A 187 -15.79 21.77 22.67
N ALA A 188 -15.23 20.57 22.84
CA ALA A 188 -14.74 20.11 24.13
C ALA A 188 -13.64 21.05 24.65
N GLN A 189 -12.69 21.43 23.80
CA GLN A 189 -11.64 22.39 24.14
C GLN A 189 -12.20 23.76 24.58
N MET A 190 -13.22 24.29 23.89
CA MET A 190 -13.84 25.55 24.31
C MET A 190 -14.60 25.44 25.62
N ALA A 191 -15.33 24.33 25.81
CA ALA A 191 -16.06 24.07 27.04
C ALA A 191 -15.10 23.88 28.22
N TYR A 192 -13.97 23.21 27.99
CA TYR A 192 -12.86 23.06 28.91
C TYR A 192 -12.24 24.41 29.29
N GLN A 193 -11.87 25.24 28.31
CA GLN A 193 -11.37 26.60 28.57
C GLN A 193 -12.37 27.45 29.36
N THR A 194 -13.67 27.24 29.12
CA THR A 194 -14.73 27.93 29.88
C THR A 194 -14.73 27.54 31.35
N LEU A 195 -14.31 26.32 31.73
CA LEU A 195 -14.18 25.92 33.13
C LEU A 195 -13.25 26.85 33.92
N GLU A 196 -12.16 27.29 33.30
CA GLU A 196 -11.15 28.17 33.88
C GLU A 196 -11.48 29.67 33.70
N ALA A 197 -12.51 30.02 32.92
CA ALA A 197 -12.88 31.40 32.65
C ALA A 197 -13.67 32.06 33.79
N ASP A 198 -13.46 33.37 33.98
CA ASP A 198 -14.13 34.16 35.01
C ASP A 198 -15.63 34.35 34.71
N MET A 199 -16.47 34.10 35.71
CA MET A 199 -17.88 34.48 35.71
C MET A 199 -17.99 36.02 35.75
N VAL A 200 -18.93 36.57 34.98
CA VAL A 200 -19.16 38.03 34.94
C VAL A 200 -20.55 38.41 35.46
N ARG A 201 -20.64 39.64 35.95
CA ARG A 201 -21.90 40.26 36.39
C ARG A 201 -21.99 41.72 35.95
N TYR A 202 -23.20 42.26 36.06
CA TYR A 202 -23.49 43.67 35.81
C TYR A 202 -24.09 44.29 37.06
N ALA A 203 -23.51 45.41 37.53
CA ALA A 203 -24.08 46.18 38.63
C ALA A 203 -25.48 46.75 38.27
N SER A 204 -25.71 47.04 36.99
CA SER A 204 -27.04 47.30 36.46
C SER A 204 -27.14 46.83 35.01
N ARG A 205 -28.16 46.03 34.68
CA ARG A 205 -28.46 45.64 33.28
C ARG A 205 -29.28 46.70 32.52
N GLY A 206 -29.42 47.89 33.10
CA GLY A 206 -30.24 48.97 32.58
C GLY A 206 -31.74 48.76 32.82
N THR A 207 -32.48 49.85 33.05
CA THR A 207 -33.94 49.80 33.17
C THR A 207 -34.57 51.11 32.72
N THR A 208 -35.77 51.04 32.18
CA THR A 208 -36.57 52.23 31.84
C THR A 208 -37.77 52.31 32.77
N ILE A 209 -37.79 53.32 33.64
CA ILE A 209 -38.90 53.58 34.55
C ILE A 209 -39.85 54.58 33.90
N GLN A 210 -41.06 54.12 33.59
CA GLN A 210 -42.15 54.97 33.10
C GLN A 210 -42.83 55.66 34.29
N GLN A 211 -42.83 56.99 34.31
CA GLN A 211 -43.51 57.77 35.34
C GLN A 211 -45.01 57.95 35.02
N PRO A 212 -45.87 58.19 36.03
CA PRO A 212 -47.30 58.41 35.83
C PRO A 212 -47.67 59.61 34.92
N ASP A 213 -46.73 60.53 34.68
CA ASP A 213 -46.89 61.69 33.79
C ASP A 213 -46.44 61.42 32.35
N GLY A 214 -45.98 60.20 32.05
CA GLY A 214 -45.48 59.78 30.74
C GLY A 214 -44.00 60.09 30.47
N SER A 215 -43.26 60.61 31.46
CA SER A 215 -41.80 60.77 31.34
C SER A 215 -41.04 59.48 31.67
N THR A 216 -39.87 59.29 31.08
CA THR A 216 -39.03 58.09 31.27
C THR A 216 -37.72 58.44 31.97
N ILE A 217 -37.37 57.68 33.02
CA ILE A 217 -36.00 57.63 33.55
C ILE A 217 -35.32 56.41 32.95
N ILE A 218 -34.23 56.63 32.22
CA ILE A 218 -33.38 55.56 31.70
C ILE A 218 -32.19 55.44 32.64
N VAL A 219 -32.09 54.32 33.32
CA VAL A 219 -30.85 53.90 33.99
C VAL A 219 -30.07 53.09 32.95
N GLY A 220 -28.90 53.57 32.57
CA GLY A 220 -28.02 52.87 31.64
C GLY A 220 -27.50 51.57 32.24
N ASN A 221 -27.14 50.63 31.38
CA ASN A 221 -26.41 49.43 31.75
C ASN A 221 -24.96 49.77 32.13
N THR A 222 -24.32 48.88 32.89
CA THR A 222 -22.88 48.92 33.19
C THR A 222 -22.11 47.99 32.25
N ALA A 223 -20.78 48.07 32.26
CA ALA A 223 -19.94 47.04 31.67
C ALA A 223 -20.00 45.74 32.49
N ALA A 224 -19.65 44.62 31.87
CA ALA A 224 -19.42 43.37 32.57
C ALA A 224 -18.19 43.50 33.47
N GLU A 225 -18.29 42.98 34.69
CA GLU A 225 -17.19 42.93 35.67
C GLU A 225 -17.10 41.49 36.21
N PRO A 226 -15.90 40.97 36.50
CA PRO A 226 -15.74 39.66 37.15
C PRO A 226 -16.51 39.59 38.46
N VAL A 227 -17.10 38.43 38.77
CA VAL A 227 -17.74 38.18 40.06
C VAL A 227 -16.65 38.06 41.12
N SER A 228 -16.50 39.08 41.97
CA SER A 228 -15.50 39.10 43.03
C SER A 228 -15.94 38.27 44.23
N LYS A 229 -14.99 37.71 44.98
CA LYS A 229 -15.22 37.05 46.28
C LYS A 229 -15.97 37.91 47.31
N THR A 230 -15.98 39.23 47.12
CA THR A 230 -16.72 40.16 47.99
C THR A 230 -18.18 40.39 47.58
N ASP A 231 -18.57 39.90 46.41
CA ASP A 231 -19.92 40.05 45.88
C ASP A 231 -20.90 39.07 46.50
N SER A 232 -22.18 39.46 46.57
CA SER A 232 -23.24 38.61 47.10
C SER A 232 -23.50 37.36 46.26
N ASP A 233 -23.09 37.38 45.00
CA ASP A 233 -23.42 36.37 44.00
C ASP A 233 -22.27 35.35 43.83
N TYR A 234 -21.18 35.51 44.57
CA TYR A 234 -20.08 34.55 44.65
C TYR A 234 -20.55 33.26 45.32
N ALA A 235 -20.26 32.13 44.71
CA ALA A 235 -20.61 30.80 45.23
C ALA A 235 -19.33 29.99 45.47
N GLY A 236 -19.19 29.42 46.66
CA GLY A 236 -18.02 28.61 47.03
C GLY A 236 -17.06 29.30 48.01
N ASP A 237 -15.95 28.63 48.30
CA ASP A 237 -14.90 29.04 49.25
C ASP A 237 -13.51 28.76 48.64
N SER A 238 -13.28 29.21 47.40
CA SER A 238 -11.96 29.17 46.75
C SER A 238 -11.07 30.32 47.20
N ASN A 239 -9.76 30.24 46.97
CA ASN A 239 -8.81 31.26 47.42
C ASN A 239 -8.62 32.41 46.43
N ASP A 240 -9.28 32.34 45.28
CA ASP A 240 -9.15 33.30 44.20
C ASP A 240 -9.95 34.59 44.46
N ASP A 241 -9.54 35.68 43.80
CA ASP A 241 -10.18 36.99 43.96
C ASP A 241 -11.48 37.11 43.14
N THR A 242 -11.60 36.30 42.09
CA THR A 242 -12.72 36.22 41.13
C THR A 242 -13.23 34.78 41.05
N GLN A 243 -14.52 34.63 40.71
CA GLN A 243 -15.15 33.32 40.58
C GLN A 243 -14.96 32.76 39.15
N GLN A 244 -14.38 31.59 39.01
CA GLN A 244 -14.33 30.85 37.74
C GLN A 244 -15.60 30.00 37.53
N PHE A 245 -15.87 29.60 36.28
CA PHE A 245 -17.04 28.79 35.94
C PHE A 245 -17.08 27.46 36.71
N CYS A 246 -15.95 26.74 36.77
CA CYS A 246 -15.87 25.45 37.45
C CYS A 246 -16.17 25.56 38.94
N GLU A 247 -15.73 26.63 39.61
CA GLU A 247 -15.98 26.84 41.03
C GLU A 247 -17.47 27.02 41.35
N ARG A 248 -18.23 27.58 40.40
CA ARG A 248 -19.66 27.83 40.54
C ARG A 248 -20.50 26.57 40.29
N TYR A 249 -20.19 25.82 39.23
CA TYR A 249 -21.04 24.73 38.75
C TYR A 249 -20.48 23.33 39.05
N PHE A 250 -19.16 23.21 39.26
CA PHE A 250 -18.44 21.96 39.50
C PHE A 250 -17.54 22.08 40.74
N ALA A 251 -18.11 22.41 41.90
CA ALA A 251 -17.37 22.73 43.13
C ALA A 251 -16.42 21.60 43.64
N ASP A 252 -16.61 20.36 43.19
CA ASP A 252 -15.76 19.22 43.52
C ASP A 252 -14.54 19.07 42.58
N LEU A 253 -14.52 19.77 41.44
CA LEU A 253 -13.44 19.74 40.46
C LEU A 253 -12.31 20.68 40.87
N LYS A 254 -11.07 20.19 40.82
CA LYS A 254 -9.87 20.98 41.14
C LYS A 254 -8.73 20.68 40.18
N LYS A 255 -8.11 21.73 39.65
CA LYS A 255 -6.80 21.65 38.99
C LYS A 255 -5.71 21.90 40.02
N VAL A 256 -4.71 21.04 40.07
CA VAL A 256 -3.56 21.18 40.99
C VAL A 256 -2.26 20.92 40.25
N ASN A 257 -1.17 21.57 40.69
CA ASN A 257 0.15 21.25 40.17
C ASN A 257 0.60 19.88 40.69
N GLY A 258 1.25 19.12 39.82
CA GLY A 258 1.82 17.82 40.10
C GLY A 258 3.00 17.53 39.19
N GLU A 259 3.40 16.26 39.15
CA GLU A 259 4.41 15.73 38.25
C GLU A 259 3.83 14.46 37.61
N ASP A 260 4.25 14.15 36.38
CA ASP A 260 3.93 12.88 35.74
C ASP A 260 4.95 11.78 36.09
N ASP A 261 4.76 10.59 35.55
CA ASP A 261 5.61 9.42 35.83
C ASP A 261 7.08 9.64 35.41
N PHE A 262 7.33 10.54 34.46
CA PHE A 262 8.68 10.93 34.01
C PHE A 262 9.23 12.16 34.75
N ALA A 263 8.60 12.51 35.89
CA ALA A 263 8.91 13.65 36.74
C ALA A 263 8.86 15.01 36.01
N ARG A 264 8.10 15.10 34.92
CA ARG A 264 7.84 16.37 34.23
C ARG A 264 6.80 17.14 35.02
N PRO A 265 6.93 18.48 35.16
CA PRO A 265 5.88 19.31 35.73
C PRO A 265 4.57 19.06 34.99
N ALA A 266 3.47 18.90 35.72
CA ALA A 266 2.18 18.55 35.16
C ALA A 266 1.03 19.27 35.88
N SER A 267 -0.09 19.43 35.19
CA SER A 267 -1.38 19.74 35.79
C SER A 267 -2.14 18.45 36.05
N GLN A 268 -2.73 18.33 37.23
CA GLN A 268 -3.63 17.22 37.57
C GLN A 268 -5.04 17.75 37.81
N TRP A 269 -6.01 17.20 37.09
CA TRP A 269 -7.41 17.41 37.39
C TRP A 269 -7.91 16.35 38.35
N LYS A 270 -8.60 16.79 39.41
CA LYS A 270 -9.16 15.93 40.44
C LYS A 270 -10.65 16.20 40.57
N LEU A 271 -11.46 15.16 40.51
CA LEU A 271 -12.87 15.22 40.85
C LEU A 271 -13.03 14.59 42.24
N LYS A 272 -13.36 15.41 43.24
CA LYS A 272 -13.34 15.02 44.67
C LYS A 272 -11.94 14.58 45.10
N ASN A 273 -11.70 13.27 45.19
CA ASN A 273 -10.42 12.68 45.58
C ASN A 273 -9.78 11.87 44.44
N ASP A 274 -10.49 11.66 43.33
CA ASP A 274 -10.07 10.82 42.24
C ASP A 274 -9.34 11.68 41.19
N ILE A 275 -8.21 11.20 40.70
CA ILE A 275 -7.44 11.86 39.63
C ILE A 275 -8.13 11.52 38.32
N ILE A 276 -8.52 12.55 37.56
CA ILE A 276 -9.08 12.39 36.21
C ILE A 276 -7.95 12.10 35.24
N GLY A 277 -6.87 12.88 35.31
CA GLY A 277 -5.70 12.72 34.46
C GLY A 277 -4.53 13.59 34.96
N THR A 278 -3.34 13.27 34.46
CA THR A 278 -2.11 14.03 34.67
C THR A 278 -1.59 14.48 33.31
N TYR A 279 -1.48 15.78 33.12
CA TYR A 279 -1.15 16.39 31.83
C TYR A 279 0.16 17.17 31.95
N PRO A 280 1.25 16.75 31.28
CA PRO A 280 2.53 17.44 31.39
C PRO A 280 2.38 18.89 30.91
N ALA A 281 3.09 19.79 31.58
CA ALA A 281 3.20 21.17 31.16
C ALA A 281 3.91 21.27 29.81
N GLU A 282 3.69 22.37 29.11
CA GLU A 282 4.46 22.68 27.92
C GLU A 282 5.93 22.92 28.28
N ALA A 283 6.84 22.21 27.59
CA ALA A 283 8.27 22.36 27.80
C ALA A 283 8.80 23.65 27.16
N ASP A 284 9.75 24.32 27.81
CA ASP A 284 10.48 25.47 27.25
C ASP A 284 11.39 25.07 26.07
N GLY A 285 11.79 23.80 26.02
CA GLY A 285 12.52 23.20 24.89
C GLY A 285 12.27 21.70 24.80
N THR A 286 12.08 21.19 23.58
CA THR A 286 11.89 19.77 23.27
C THR A 286 12.84 19.35 22.15
N PHE A 287 13.54 18.24 22.35
CA PHE A 287 14.54 17.73 21.41
C PHE A 287 14.48 16.21 21.32
N THR A 288 14.83 15.66 20.17
CA THR A 288 14.80 14.21 19.88
C THR A 288 16.14 13.71 19.31
N THR A 289 17.14 14.58 19.34
CA THR A 289 18.51 14.35 18.88
C THR A 289 19.51 14.76 19.95
N ALA A 290 20.79 14.48 19.72
CA ALA A 290 21.85 15.13 20.49
C ALA A 290 21.71 16.65 20.40
N VAL A 291 21.84 17.34 21.54
CA VAL A 291 21.68 18.78 21.65
C VAL A 291 22.97 19.39 22.16
N ASP A 292 23.49 20.39 21.46
CA ASP A 292 24.65 21.13 21.92
C ASP A 292 24.36 21.80 23.29
N LYS A 293 25.34 21.77 24.21
CA LYS A 293 25.22 22.46 25.51
C LYS A 293 24.95 23.96 25.39
N GLY A 294 25.38 24.58 24.29
CA GLY A 294 25.09 25.97 23.96
C GLY A 294 23.63 26.23 23.59
N ASP A 295 22.99 25.28 22.90
CA ASP A 295 21.58 25.40 22.51
C ASP A 295 20.66 25.22 23.73
N LEU A 296 20.97 24.27 24.62
CA LEU A 296 20.26 24.15 25.90
C LEU A 296 20.46 25.40 26.79
N TYR A 297 21.65 26.01 26.77
CA TYR A 297 21.90 27.26 27.47
C TYR A 297 21.02 28.41 26.94
N ASP A 298 20.80 28.46 25.62
CA ASP A 298 19.98 29.47 24.98
C ASP A 298 18.49 29.31 25.33
N VAL A 299 18.01 28.07 25.55
CA VAL A 299 16.63 27.79 26.03
C VAL A 299 16.39 28.41 27.40
N ILE A 300 17.21 28.05 28.42
CA ILE A 300 17.01 28.55 29.79
C ILE A 300 17.42 30.02 29.95
N GLY A 301 18.36 30.48 29.11
CA GLY A 301 18.90 31.81 29.14
C GLY A 301 19.83 32.10 30.33
N ARG A 302 20.55 33.22 30.21
CA ARG A 302 21.63 33.60 31.13
C ARG A 302 21.18 33.82 32.58
N THR A 303 19.96 34.32 32.79
CA THR A 303 19.46 34.61 34.15
C THR A 303 19.31 33.32 34.94
N VAL A 304 18.54 32.37 34.41
CA VAL A 304 18.29 31.06 35.00
C VAL A 304 19.59 30.30 35.19
N TYR A 305 20.45 30.25 34.16
CA TYR A 305 21.77 29.61 34.24
C TYR A 305 22.61 30.12 35.42
N ASN A 306 22.64 31.44 35.65
CA ASN A 306 23.41 32.00 36.75
C ASN A 306 22.82 31.59 38.10
N ASP A 307 21.49 31.49 38.22
CA ASP A 307 20.84 31.12 39.48
C ASP A 307 21.13 29.67 39.86
N ILE A 308 21.01 28.73 38.91
CA ILE A 308 21.33 27.30 39.15
C ILE A 308 22.83 27.05 39.38
N THR A 309 23.71 27.92 38.86
CA THR A 309 25.18 27.79 39.03
C THR A 309 25.71 28.49 40.29
N ALA A 310 25.12 29.61 40.71
CA ALA A 310 25.79 30.54 41.60
C ALA A 310 25.78 30.16 43.08
N SER A 311 24.82 29.35 43.58
CA SER A 311 24.75 28.94 45.00
C SER A 311 23.65 27.92 45.33
N LYS A 312 22.83 27.47 44.37
CA LYS A 312 21.67 26.58 44.61
C LYS A 312 21.61 25.41 43.61
N PRO A 313 22.54 24.45 43.70
CA PRO A 313 22.52 23.30 42.79
C PRO A 313 21.27 22.40 42.96
N THR A 314 20.48 22.58 44.02
CA THR A 314 19.20 21.89 44.22
C THR A 314 18.09 22.35 43.29
N ASP A 315 18.27 23.51 42.65
CA ASP A 315 17.30 24.13 41.76
C ASP A 315 17.47 23.60 40.32
N PHE A 316 18.36 22.60 40.11
CA PHE A 316 18.53 21.88 38.85
C PHE A 316 18.38 20.37 39.08
N SER A 317 17.44 19.76 38.37
CA SER A 317 17.19 18.32 38.41
C SER A 317 17.22 17.73 37.01
N VAL A 318 17.72 16.50 36.91
CA VAL A 318 17.72 15.72 35.68
C VAL A 318 17.10 14.36 35.98
N TYR A 319 16.18 13.94 35.12
CA TYR A 319 15.52 12.64 35.19
C TYR A 319 15.78 11.88 33.90
N VAL A 320 16.09 10.59 34.05
CA VAL A 320 16.23 9.65 32.93
C VAL A 320 15.20 8.56 33.17
N ASP A 321 14.21 8.44 32.28
CA ASP A 321 13.12 7.47 32.39
C ASP A 321 12.42 7.55 33.77
N GLY A 322 12.15 8.78 34.21
CA GLY A 322 11.57 9.08 35.52
C GLY A 322 12.53 8.96 36.72
N ASP A 323 13.67 8.30 36.56
CA ASP A 323 14.64 8.12 37.63
C ASP A 323 15.54 9.36 37.81
N PRO A 324 15.69 9.90 39.05
CA PRO A 324 16.51 11.07 39.30
C PRO A 324 18.01 10.77 39.14
N VAL A 325 18.68 11.55 38.30
CA VAL A 325 20.15 11.55 38.24
C VAL A 325 20.70 12.16 39.53
N SER A 326 21.44 11.36 40.30
CA SER A 326 22.00 11.82 41.57
C SER A 326 23.06 12.91 41.37
N SER A 327 22.76 14.13 41.83
CA SER A 327 23.68 15.29 41.82
C SER A 327 24.20 15.66 40.42
N PRO A 328 23.33 16.09 39.50
CA PRO A 328 23.74 16.45 38.14
C PRO A 328 24.65 17.69 38.15
N ASP A 329 25.71 17.68 37.35
CA ASP A 329 26.57 18.85 37.17
C ASP A 329 26.00 19.72 36.04
N VAL A 330 25.71 21.00 36.33
CA VAL A 330 25.19 21.96 35.35
C VAL A 330 26.09 22.03 34.09
N ALA A 331 27.41 21.87 34.23
CA ALA A 331 28.35 21.93 33.11
C ALA A 331 28.28 20.71 32.16
N ASP A 332 27.64 19.61 32.57
CA ASP A 332 27.36 18.46 31.70
C ASP A 332 26.24 18.77 30.69
N TYR A 333 25.42 19.80 30.94
CA TYR A 333 24.20 20.10 30.17
C TYR A 333 24.17 21.53 29.58
N PHE A 334 24.64 22.53 30.33
CA PHE A 334 24.53 23.94 29.94
C PHE A 334 25.89 24.60 29.96
N VAL A 335 26.38 25.01 28.79
CA VAL A 335 27.60 25.81 28.66
C VAL A 335 27.42 26.78 27.50
N ASN A 336 27.54 28.07 27.80
CA ASN A 336 27.36 29.13 26.81
C ASN A 336 28.34 28.97 25.63
N ASN A 337 27.79 28.92 24.40
CA ASN A 337 28.54 28.84 23.15
C ASN A 337 29.46 27.59 23.06
N GLU A 338 29.01 26.48 23.63
CA GLU A 338 29.65 25.17 23.53
C GLU A 338 28.92 24.30 22.50
N THR A 339 29.69 23.52 21.72
CA THR A 339 29.16 22.66 20.65
C THR A 339 29.32 21.17 20.97
N ASP A 340 29.79 20.84 22.16
CA ASP A 340 29.74 19.47 22.67
C ASP A 340 28.29 19.13 23.05
N ASP A 341 27.89 17.89 22.78
CA ASP A 341 26.57 17.39 23.14
C ASP A 341 26.34 17.42 24.66
N ALA A 342 25.14 17.81 25.06
CA ALA A 342 24.66 17.70 26.42
C ALA A 342 24.50 16.22 26.78
N LYS A 343 24.91 15.88 28.01
CA LYS A 343 24.94 14.50 28.48
C LYS A 343 23.54 13.87 28.43
N GLY A 344 23.47 12.63 27.94
CA GLY A 344 22.22 11.86 27.85
C GLY A 344 21.32 12.26 26.66
N THR A 345 21.58 13.38 25.99
CA THR A 345 20.85 13.73 24.75
C THR A 345 21.38 12.93 23.57
N ALA A 346 20.49 12.37 22.76
CA ALA A 346 20.85 11.60 21.57
C ALA A 346 19.65 11.43 20.63
N LYS A 347 19.89 10.84 19.46
CA LYS A 347 18.84 10.42 18.52
C LYS A 347 17.95 9.37 19.19
N GLY A 348 16.64 9.57 19.11
CA GLY A 348 15.66 8.67 19.72
C GLY A 348 15.30 8.98 21.17
N VAL A 349 16.03 9.90 21.82
CA VAL A 349 15.79 10.28 23.22
C VAL A 349 15.00 11.58 23.27
N LEU A 350 13.79 11.54 23.84
CA LEU A 350 13.00 12.74 24.07
C LEU A 350 13.59 13.52 25.24
N THR A 351 14.23 14.65 24.95
CA THR A 351 14.76 15.57 25.94
C THR A 351 13.87 16.80 26.06
N GLN A 352 13.31 17.02 27.25
CA GLN A 352 12.46 18.17 27.55
C GLN A 352 13.05 19.01 28.68
N VAL A 353 12.98 20.33 28.52
CA VAL A 353 13.47 21.31 29.49
C VAL A 353 12.31 22.13 30.01
N PHE A 354 12.23 22.27 31.34
CA PHE A 354 11.21 23.06 32.02
C PHE A 354 11.87 24.05 32.96
N VAL A 355 11.40 25.29 32.94
CA VAL A 355 11.83 26.39 33.79
C VAL A 355 10.62 26.97 34.51
N ASP A 356 10.64 26.97 35.84
CA ASP A 356 9.57 27.58 36.63
C ASP A 356 9.81 29.07 36.94
N ASP A 357 8.80 29.71 37.54
CA ASP A 357 8.83 31.13 37.92
C ASP A 357 9.92 31.46 38.96
N ASP A 358 10.42 30.47 39.70
CA ASP A 358 11.49 30.60 40.69
C ASP A 358 12.89 30.34 40.08
N ASN A 359 12.96 30.16 38.74
CA ASN A 359 14.13 29.78 37.96
C ASN A 359 14.71 28.39 38.29
N ASN A 360 13.90 27.47 38.81
CA ASN A 360 14.28 26.06 38.90
C ASN A 360 14.21 25.43 37.51
N VAL A 361 15.11 24.48 37.23
CA VAL A 361 15.23 23.80 35.93
C VAL A 361 15.07 22.30 36.12
N ILE A 362 14.18 21.71 35.34
CA ILE A 362 14.00 20.25 35.22
C ILE A 362 14.35 19.85 33.79
N LEU A 363 15.19 18.85 33.65
CA LEU A 363 15.50 18.22 32.36
C LEU A 363 15.06 16.75 32.43
N SER A 364 14.08 16.37 31.60
CA SER A 364 13.59 14.99 31.52
C SER A 364 14.06 14.35 30.22
N GLN A 365 14.66 13.16 30.30
CA GLN A 365 15.15 12.36 29.19
C GLN A 365 14.37 11.05 29.18
N ILE A 366 13.59 10.83 28.12
CA ILE A 366 12.73 9.65 27.98
C ILE A 366 13.23 8.83 26.79
N HIS A 367 13.63 7.59 27.06
CA HIS A 367 14.02 6.63 26.05
C HIS A 367 12.79 5.87 25.55
N THR A 368 12.84 5.52 24.26
CA THR A 368 11.93 4.56 23.65
C THR A 368 12.69 3.24 23.51
N TYR A 369 12.00 2.14 23.80
CA TYR A 369 12.53 0.79 23.67
C TYR A 369 11.64 0.01 22.71
N VAL A 370 12.17 -1.09 22.18
CA VAL A 370 11.48 -1.94 21.21
C VAL A 370 11.37 -3.35 21.78
N ALA A 371 10.19 -3.94 21.62
CA ALA A 371 9.88 -5.32 21.94
C ALA A 371 9.08 -5.93 20.79
N GLN A 372 8.88 -7.25 20.82
CA GLN A 372 7.98 -7.94 19.92
C GLN A 372 6.86 -8.60 20.72
N VAL A 373 5.65 -8.66 20.17
CA VAL A 373 4.53 -9.37 20.80
C VAL A 373 4.75 -10.87 20.70
N ASP A 374 4.61 -11.58 21.83
CA ASP A 374 4.74 -13.04 21.92
C ASP A 374 3.37 -13.67 22.19
N GLY A 375 2.84 -14.42 21.23
CA GLY A 375 1.64 -15.23 21.38
C GLY A 375 0.29 -14.50 21.21
N GLY A 376 0.30 -13.21 20.86
CA GLY A 376 -0.90 -12.37 20.68
C GLY A 376 -1.66 -12.09 21.99
N TYR A 377 -2.72 -11.27 21.93
CA TYR A 377 -3.52 -10.93 23.12
C TYR A 377 -4.37 -12.10 23.64
N ASP A 378 -4.28 -12.39 24.94
CA ASP A 378 -5.09 -13.41 25.61
C ASP A 378 -6.40 -12.81 26.13
N GLU A 379 -7.50 -13.03 25.41
CA GLU A 379 -8.85 -12.58 25.82
C GLU A 379 -9.36 -13.23 27.13
N GLU A 380 -8.83 -14.38 27.55
CA GLU A 380 -9.26 -15.04 28.80
C GLU A 380 -8.59 -14.44 30.03
N ASN A 381 -7.32 -14.07 29.91
CA ASN A 381 -6.54 -13.46 31.00
C ASN A 381 -6.51 -11.92 30.92
N GLU A 382 -6.96 -11.35 29.80
CA GLU A 382 -6.93 -9.93 29.49
C GLU A 382 -5.48 -9.36 29.50
N GLU A 383 -4.52 -10.15 29.01
CA GLU A 383 -3.07 -9.86 29.07
C GLU A 383 -2.40 -9.96 27.68
N LEU A 384 -1.30 -9.21 27.48
CA LEU A 384 -0.40 -9.28 26.32
C LEU A 384 1.04 -9.54 26.79
N GLU A 385 1.72 -10.51 26.18
CA GLU A 385 3.12 -10.82 26.51
C GLU A 385 4.08 -10.23 25.46
N LEU A 386 5.21 -9.70 25.92
CA LEU A 386 6.25 -9.11 25.08
C LEU A 386 7.59 -9.87 25.22
N ASP A 387 8.30 -10.04 24.10
CA ASP A 387 9.67 -10.52 24.03
C ASP A 387 10.68 -9.36 23.99
N ASP A 388 11.77 -9.48 24.76
CA ASP A 388 12.74 -8.40 25.02
C ASP A 388 13.80 -8.21 23.93
N LEU A 389 13.73 -8.99 22.84
CA LEU A 389 14.63 -8.98 21.68
C LEU A 389 16.14 -9.10 22.03
N GLY A 390 16.49 -9.37 23.30
CA GLY A 390 17.87 -9.49 23.79
C GLY A 390 18.75 -8.24 23.67
N LEU A 391 18.17 -7.03 23.55
CA LEU A 391 18.95 -5.80 23.39
C LEU A 391 19.54 -5.30 24.73
N ASP A 392 20.83 -4.94 24.74
CA ASP A 392 21.51 -4.38 25.92
C ASP A 392 20.85 -3.09 26.45
N THR A 393 20.09 -2.39 25.61
CA THR A 393 19.36 -1.16 25.94
C THR A 393 18.00 -1.41 26.55
N PHE A 394 17.45 -2.63 26.49
CA PHE A 394 16.11 -2.92 26.97
C PHE A 394 16.02 -2.81 28.51
N PRO A 395 14.99 -2.15 29.06
CA PRO A 395 14.88 -1.94 30.50
C PRO A 395 14.41 -3.21 31.20
N ALA A 396 14.71 -3.33 32.50
CA ALA A 396 14.27 -4.47 33.31
C ALA A 396 12.81 -4.28 33.78
N VAL A 397 11.88 -4.42 32.84
CA VAL A 397 10.43 -4.23 33.06
C VAL A 397 9.65 -5.53 33.11
N ASN A 398 8.44 -5.49 33.65
CA ASN A 398 7.45 -6.55 33.43
C ASN A 398 6.96 -6.51 31.98
N THR A 399 7.15 -7.61 31.24
CA THR A 399 6.75 -7.73 29.83
C THR A 399 5.35 -8.30 29.64
N THR A 400 4.66 -8.69 30.73
CA THR A 400 3.23 -9.01 30.69
C THR A 400 2.42 -7.76 31.00
N LEU A 401 1.69 -7.27 30.00
CA LEU A 401 0.85 -6.09 30.11
C LEU A 401 -0.61 -6.50 30.33
N SER A 402 -1.29 -5.84 31.26
CA SER A 402 -2.71 -6.09 31.57
C SER A 402 -3.60 -5.06 30.87
N ALA A 403 -4.77 -5.49 30.42
CA ALA A 403 -5.79 -4.60 29.88
C ALA A 403 -6.38 -3.63 30.94
N ASP A 404 -6.15 -3.90 32.23
CA ASP A 404 -6.48 -2.96 33.31
C ASP A 404 -5.59 -1.70 33.27
N ASP A 405 -4.35 -1.82 32.77
CA ASP A 405 -3.35 -0.74 32.74
C ASP A 405 -3.18 -0.14 31.33
N PHE A 406 -3.46 -0.91 30.29
CA PHE A 406 -3.31 -0.50 28.89
C PHE A 406 -4.55 -0.86 28.09
N GLU A 407 -5.03 0.09 27.29
CA GLU A 407 -6.17 -0.15 26.43
C GLU A 407 -5.76 -0.60 25.03
N ASN A 408 -6.68 -1.25 24.31
CA ASN A 408 -6.49 -1.75 22.94
C ASN A 408 -5.33 -2.74 22.77
N LEU A 409 -4.95 -3.47 23.82
CA LEU A 409 -3.95 -4.54 23.70
C LEU A 409 -4.35 -5.63 22.69
N SER A 410 -5.64 -5.83 22.46
CA SER A 410 -6.18 -6.75 21.45
C SER A 410 -5.95 -6.32 20.00
N ALA A 411 -5.46 -5.10 19.76
CA ALA A 411 -5.12 -4.62 18.43
C ALA A 411 -3.75 -5.12 17.94
N PHE A 412 -2.92 -5.65 18.83
CA PHE A 412 -1.59 -6.17 18.51
C PHE A 412 -1.64 -7.68 18.25
N GLU A 413 -1.00 -8.10 17.17
CA GLU A 413 -0.91 -9.50 16.74
C GLU A 413 0.45 -10.11 17.11
N ASP A 414 0.51 -11.45 17.14
CA ASP A 414 1.75 -12.19 17.38
C ASP A 414 2.82 -11.81 16.35
N GLY A 415 4.04 -11.50 16.81
CA GLY A 415 5.14 -11.05 15.96
C GLY A 415 5.17 -9.54 15.66
N ASP A 416 4.17 -8.76 16.07
CA ASP A 416 4.19 -7.31 15.89
C ASP A 416 5.33 -6.66 16.69
N TYR A 417 6.05 -5.74 16.06
CA TYR A 417 6.99 -4.88 16.77
C TYR A 417 6.27 -3.72 17.43
N VAL A 418 6.58 -3.50 18.70
CA VAL A 418 6.00 -2.42 19.51
C VAL A 418 7.10 -1.56 20.11
N LEU A 419 6.79 -0.27 20.24
CA LEU A 419 7.61 0.69 20.95
C LEU A 419 7.02 0.92 22.34
N ILE A 420 7.87 0.89 23.36
CA ILE A 420 7.49 1.11 24.74
C ILE A 420 8.31 2.22 25.38
N THR A 421 7.75 2.87 26.40
CA THR A 421 8.50 3.64 27.39
C THR A 421 8.33 3.01 28.76
N ALA A 422 9.30 3.21 29.65
CA ALA A 422 9.31 2.57 30.95
C ALA A 422 9.80 3.53 32.03
N VAL A 423 9.35 3.27 33.27
CA VAL A 423 9.87 3.91 34.48
C VAL A 423 10.06 2.81 35.53
N GLY A 424 11.30 2.61 35.98
CA GLY A 424 11.62 1.51 36.90
C GLY A 424 11.35 0.14 36.26
N ASP A 425 10.47 -0.66 36.88
CA ASP A 425 10.05 -1.99 36.43
C ASP A 425 8.68 -1.99 35.71
N GLU A 426 8.10 -0.81 35.48
CA GLU A 426 6.79 -0.65 34.87
C GLU A 426 6.90 -0.06 33.46
N VAL A 427 6.23 -0.72 32.50
CA VAL A 427 5.93 -0.11 31.20
C VAL A 427 4.92 1.02 31.42
N LYS A 428 5.08 2.12 30.67
CA LYS A 428 4.21 3.30 30.75
C LYS A 428 3.44 3.57 29.48
N THR A 429 4.00 3.20 28.34
CA THR A 429 3.32 3.32 27.04
C THR A 429 3.66 2.12 26.17
N ILE A 430 2.75 1.80 25.26
CA ILE A 430 2.93 0.82 24.19
C ILE A 430 2.27 1.38 22.92
N GLN A 431 2.93 1.24 21.78
CA GLN A 431 2.40 1.58 20.46
C GLN A 431 3.02 0.70 19.38
N ALA A 432 2.37 0.55 18.23
CA ALA A 432 2.94 -0.16 17.10
C ALA A 432 4.18 0.57 16.56
N ALA A 433 5.23 -0.19 16.20
CA ALA A 433 6.43 0.35 15.57
C ALA A 433 6.26 0.47 14.05
N GLU A 434 6.89 1.47 13.44
CA GLU A 434 7.00 1.53 11.99
C GLU A 434 8.09 0.55 11.51
N VAL A 435 7.73 -0.33 10.58
CA VAL A 435 8.64 -1.31 9.99
C VAL A 435 8.85 -0.99 8.52
N VAL A 436 10.11 -0.95 8.08
CA VAL A 436 10.49 -0.75 6.68
C VAL A 436 11.33 -1.93 6.21
N SER A 437 10.80 -2.67 5.25
CA SER A 437 11.45 -3.80 4.60
C SER A 437 12.19 -3.39 3.33
N GLY A 438 13.31 -4.06 3.03
CA GLY A 438 14.02 -3.89 1.75
C GLY A 438 15.44 -4.41 1.79
N THR A 439 16.19 -4.18 0.71
CA THR A 439 17.54 -4.73 0.55
C THR A 439 18.61 -3.80 1.12
N VAL A 440 19.52 -4.32 1.95
CA VAL A 440 20.62 -3.51 2.50
C VAL A 440 21.72 -3.29 1.47
N THR A 441 21.91 -2.03 1.08
CA THR A 441 22.92 -1.63 0.08
C THR A 441 24.23 -1.15 0.68
N SER A 442 24.19 -0.57 1.89
CA SER A 442 25.38 -0.18 2.65
C SER A 442 25.04 0.13 4.09
N TYR A 443 26.01 0.08 5.00
CA TYR A 443 25.83 0.56 6.37
C TYR A 443 27.13 1.15 6.92
N THR A 444 27.00 2.02 7.92
CA THR A 444 28.10 2.48 8.76
C THR A 444 27.78 2.08 10.20
N SER A 445 28.58 1.17 10.75
CA SER A 445 28.45 0.71 12.15
C SER A 445 28.29 1.88 13.12
N ASN A 446 27.37 1.73 14.08
CA ASN A 446 26.96 2.74 15.07
C ASN A 446 26.42 4.06 14.49
N LYS A 447 26.06 4.13 13.21
CA LYS A 447 25.57 5.38 12.60
C LYS A 447 24.32 5.21 11.76
N ASN A 448 24.32 4.29 10.79
CA ASN A 448 23.25 4.19 9.80
C ASN A 448 23.31 2.91 8.99
N VAL A 449 22.18 2.55 8.40
CA VAL A 449 21.99 1.55 7.34
C VAL A 449 21.34 2.23 6.13
N THR A 450 21.53 1.67 4.94
CA THR A 450 20.90 2.13 3.70
C THR A 450 20.12 0.97 3.09
N LEU A 451 18.79 1.08 3.14
CA LEU A 451 17.81 0.10 2.64
C LEU A 451 17.25 0.61 1.31
N ASP A 452 17.35 -0.16 0.23
CA ASP A 452 16.89 0.23 -1.12
C ASP A 452 17.38 1.62 -1.59
N GLY A 453 18.60 1.98 -1.17
CA GLY A 453 19.20 3.29 -1.44
C GLY A 453 18.72 4.43 -0.52
N THR A 454 17.75 4.20 0.36
CA THR A 454 17.30 5.15 1.39
C THR A 454 18.10 4.95 2.68
N LYS A 455 18.64 6.05 3.23
CA LYS A 455 19.52 6.01 4.39
C LYS A 455 18.74 6.27 5.68
N TYR A 456 18.87 5.35 6.64
CA TYR A 456 18.26 5.43 7.97
C TYR A 456 19.36 5.52 9.04
N GLU A 457 19.22 6.45 9.98
CA GLU A 457 20.18 6.61 11.08
C GLU A 457 19.76 5.79 12.30
N TYR A 458 20.73 5.33 13.09
CA TYR A 458 20.44 4.52 14.27
C TYR A 458 20.03 5.37 15.47
N SER A 459 19.12 4.82 16.26
CA SER A 459 18.73 5.33 17.58
C SER A 459 19.88 5.15 18.58
N GLN A 460 19.81 5.83 19.73
CA GLN A 460 20.86 5.79 20.74
C GLN A 460 21.08 4.35 21.25
N GLY A 461 22.34 3.94 21.34
CA GLY A 461 22.70 2.62 21.88
C GLY A 461 22.51 1.46 20.91
N TYR A 462 21.75 1.65 19.82
CA TYR A 462 21.57 0.64 18.80
C TYR A 462 22.73 0.60 17.79
N SER A 463 23.16 -0.63 17.47
CA SER A 463 24.12 -0.92 16.42
C SER A 463 23.89 -2.33 15.94
N SER A 464 23.89 -2.52 14.62
CA SER A 464 23.87 -3.84 14.00
C SER A 464 24.90 -3.95 12.88
N THR A 465 25.17 -5.18 12.49
CA THR A 465 25.94 -5.56 11.30
C THR A 465 25.01 -6.24 10.32
N TYR A 466 25.19 -5.94 9.04
CA TYR A 466 24.31 -6.39 7.99
C TYR A 466 25.12 -7.12 6.93
N ASN A 467 24.53 -8.17 6.39
CA ASN A 467 24.93 -8.69 5.10
C ASN A 467 24.43 -7.72 4.02
N LEU A 468 25.30 -7.40 3.06
CA LEU A 468 24.91 -6.53 1.96
C LEU A 468 24.19 -7.37 0.92
N LYS A 469 23.16 -6.79 0.29
CA LYS A 469 22.25 -7.41 -0.68
C LYS A 469 21.21 -8.37 -0.06
N ASP A 470 21.23 -8.57 1.25
CA ASP A 470 20.19 -9.29 1.97
C ASP A 470 19.04 -8.34 2.31
N ASP A 471 17.84 -8.91 2.45
CA ASP A 471 16.64 -8.19 2.88
C ASP A 471 16.56 -8.14 4.41
N TYR A 472 16.17 -6.97 4.92
CA TYR A 472 16.00 -6.71 6.35
C TYR A 472 14.73 -5.92 6.60
N ASP A 473 14.12 -6.18 7.75
CA ASP A 473 13.05 -5.37 8.33
C ASP A 473 13.66 -4.40 9.35
N LEU A 474 13.67 -3.12 9.00
CA LEU A 474 14.13 -2.05 9.89
C LEU A 474 12.96 -1.55 10.73
N VAL A 475 13.06 -1.71 12.05
CA VAL A 475 12.09 -1.18 13.00
C VAL A 475 12.55 0.22 13.44
N LEU A 476 11.68 1.20 13.26
CA LEU A 476 11.94 2.61 13.55
C LEU A 476 11.32 3.03 14.88
N ASP A 477 12.02 3.91 15.60
CA ASP A 477 11.43 4.66 16.71
C ASP A 477 10.47 5.75 16.19
N THR A 478 9.73 6.40 17.10
CA THR A 478 8.75 7.47 16.81
C THR A 478 9.35 8.65 16.03
N TYR A 479 10.68 8.77 15.96
CA TYR A 479 11.39 9.87 15.31
C TYR A 479 12.06 9.45 13.99
N GLY A 480 11.86 8.20 13.56
CA GLY A 480 12.36 7.65 12.31
C GLY A 480 13.80 7.14 12.39
N TYR A 481 14.33 6.88 13.59
CA TYR A 481 15.64 6.25 13.77
C TYR A 481 15.49 4.74 13.95
N VAL A 482 16.39 3.96 13.35
CA VAL A 482 16.37 2.50 13.47
C VAL A 482 16.74 2.11 14.89
N ILE A 483 15.84 1.42 15.57
CA ILE A 483 15.99 0.92 16.93
C ILE A 483 16.19 -0.59 16.98
N TYR A 484 15.74 -1.30 15.94
CA TYR A 484 16.00 -2.72 15.72
C TYR A 484 16.02 -3.03 14.23
N ALA A 485 16.66 -4.13 13.87
CA ALA A 485 16.68 -4.64 12.51
C ALA A 485 16.64 -6.15 12.60
N ASP A 486 15.62 -6.74 11.99
CA ASP A 486 15.50 -8.17 11.85
C ASP A 486 16.00 -8.59 10.48
N GLY A 487 16.84 -9.61 10.45
CA GLY A 487 17.31 -10.17 9.20
C GLY A 487 16.30 -11.21 8.74
N VAL A 488 15.79 -11.09 7.51
CA VAL A 488 15.12 -12.21 6.87
C VAL A 488 16.16 -13.34 6.82
N GLU A 489 15.88 -14.53 7.37
CA GLU A 489 16.85 -15.62 7.51
C GLU A 489 17.75 -15.68 6.28
N ALA A 490 19.05 -15.39 6.49
CA ALA A 490 20.02 -15.47 5.42
C ALA A 490 19.92 -16.89 4.84
N SER A 491 19.51 -17.01 3.58
CA SER A 491 19.80 -18.21 2.84
C SER A 491 21.30 -18.36 2.95
N ASN A 492 21.77 -19.40 3.67
CA ASN A 492 23.17 -19.76 3.57
C ASN A 492 23.37 -20.06 2.08
N ASP A 493 23.95 -19.11 1.37
CA ASP A 493 24.11 -19.20 -0.06
C ASP A 493 25.16 -20.27 -0.33
N TYR A 494 24.69 -21.45 -0.70
CA TYR A 494 25.54 -22.57 -1.03
C TYR A 494 25.85 -22.56 -2.52
N VAL A 495 27.08 -22.96 -2.85
CA VAL A 495 27.55 -23.10 -4.23
C VAL A 495 28.18 -24.46 -4.42
N PHE A 496 27.85 -25.12 -5.52
CA PHE A 496 28.44 -26.40 -5.89
C PHE A 496 29.64 -26.16 -6.82
N ILE A 497 30.83 -26.58 -6.38
CA ILE A 497 32.08 -26.41 -7.14
C ILE A 497 32.47 -27.73 -7.80
N THR A 498 32.57 -27.72 -9.13
CA THR A 498 32.94 -28.91 -9.91
C THR A 498 34.41 -28.95 -10.26
N ASN A 499 34.95 -27.89 -10.84
CA ASN A 499 36.32 -27.81 -11.31
C ASN A 499 37.04 -26.61 -10.71
N VAL A 500 38.35 -26.76 -10.49
CA VAL A 500 39.22 -25.68 -10.03
C VAL A 500 40.48 -25.63 -10.88
N ALA A 501 41.02 -24.44 -11.10
CA ALA A 501 42.27 -24.21 -11.79
C ALA A 501 43.05 -23.08 -11.13
N GLN A 502 44.35 -23.27 -10.93
CA GLN A 502 45.20 -22.22 -10.37
C GLN A 502 45.46 -21.12 -11.41
N ILE A 503 45.25 -19.87 -11.03
CA ILE A 503 45.56 -18.69 -11.85
C ILE A 503 46.85 -17.99 -11.41
N GLY A 504 47.51 -17.29 -12.33
CA GLY A 504 48.86 -16.75 -12.14
C GLY A 504 48.92 -15.39 -11.43
N GLY A 505 49.64 -15.30 -10.30
CA GLY A 505 49.85 -14.07 -9.53
C GLY A 505 50.91 -14.22 -8.41
N VAL A 506 51.12 -13.16 -7.61
CA VAL A 506 52.01 -13.21 -6.41
C VAL A 506 51.34 -13.94 -5.24
N ASN A 507 49.99 -14.01 -5.25
CA ASN A 507 49.18 -14.85 -4.37
C ASN A 507 48.68 -16.09 -5.14
N LYS A 508 48.46 -17.20 -4.43
CA LYS A 508 47.90 -18.42 -5.02
C LYS A 508 46.37 -18.30 -5.12
N SER A 509 45.87 -17.59 -6.12
CA SER A 509 44.43 -17.56 -6.41
C SER A 509 44.02 -18.76 -7.28
N PHE A 510 42.76 -19.19 -7.16
CA PHE A 510 42.16 -20.23 -7.99
C PHE A 510 40.90 -19.70 -8.67
N GLU A 511 40.66 -20.11 -9.90
CA GLU A 511 39.34 -19.99 -10.53
C GLU A 511 38.58 -21.31 -10.32
N ALA A 512 37.27 -21.22 -10.09
CA ALA A 512 36.40 -22.36 -9.86
C ALA A 512 35.14 -22.30 -10.74
N LYS A 513 34.72 -23.43 -11.31
CA LYS A 513 33.43 -23.54 -12.00
C LYS A 513 32.33 -23.81 -10.98
N ALA A 514 31.51 -22.79 -10.76
CA ALA A 514 30.48 -22.69 -9.73
C ALA A 514 29.08 -22.88 -10.33
N TYR A 515 28.25 -23.64 -9.63
CA TYR A 515 26.82 -23.79 -9.89
C TYR A 515 26.07 -23.32 -8.65
N PHE A 516 25.25 -22.30 -8.81
CA PHE A 516 24.48 -21.70 -7.72
C PHE A 516 23.12 -22.40 -7.59
N VAL A 517 22.49 -22.22 -6.43
CA VAL A 517 21.19 -22.84 -6.10
C VAL A 517 20.03 -22.24 -6.89
N ASP A 518 20.21 -21.06 -7.51
CA ASP A 518 19.29 -20.44 -8.45
C ASP A 518 19.44 -20.97 -9.89
N GLY A 519 20.43 -21.84 -10.14
CA GLY A 519 20.71 -22.44 -11.45
C GLY A 519 21.74 -21.69 -12.28
N THR A 520 22.16 -20.50 -11.84
CA THR A 520 23.22 -19.75 -12.52
C THR A 520 24.55 -20.49 -12.44
N THR A 521 25.38 -20.34 -13.47
CA THR A 521 26.69 -20.98 -13.56
C THR A 521 27.75 -19.93 -13.91
N ALA A 522 28.82 -19.87 -13.12
CA ALA A 522 29.90 -18.90 -13.33
C ALA A 522 31.29 -19.51 -13.14
N VAL A 523 32.30 -18.83 -13.69
CA VAL A 523 33.70 -19.04 -13.30
C VAL A 523 34.07 -17.96 -12.30
N ILE A 524 34.26 -18.35 -11.04
CA ILE A 524 34.54 -17.43 -9.92
C ILE A 524 36.02 -17.44 -9.55
N GLU A 525 36.58 -16.30 -9.15
CA GLU A 525 37.91 -16.23 -8.52
C GLU A 525 37.77 -16.43 -7.00
N VAL A 526 38.44 -17.46 -6.45
CA VAL A 526 38.40 -17.82 -5.03
C VAL A 526 39.60 -17.21 -4.29
N SER A 527 39.31 -16.32 -3.34
CA SER A 527 40.33 -15.53 -2.63
C SER A 527 40.92 -16.23 -1.41
N ASN A 528 40.23 -17.23 -0.83
CA ASN A 528 40.66 -18.00 0.34
C ASN A 528 41.08 -19.46 0.03
N ALA A 529 41.55 -19.74 -1.20
CA ALA A 529 41.87 -21.10 -1.63
C ALA A 529 42.96 -21.81 -0.79
N ASP A 530 43.89 -21.07 -0.17
CA ASP A 530 44.89 -21.63 0.75
C ASP A 530 44.23 -22.18 2.03
N ASP A 531 43.18 -21.54 2.56
CA ASP A 531 42.42 -22.02 3.73
C ASP A 531 41.59 -23.26 3.40
N LEU A 532 41.24 -23.42 2.12
CA LEU A 532 40.55 -24.60 1.60
C LEU A 532 41.48 -25.79 1.37
N GLU A 533 42.79 -25.61 1.54
CA GLU A 533 43.84 -26.62 1.23
C GLU A 533 43.82 -27.07 -0.24
N TRP A 534 43.49 -26.17 -1.17
CA TRP A 534 43.50 -26.50 -2.60
C TRP A 534 44.92 -26.52 -3.16
N GLU A 535 45.25 -27.60 -3.88
CA GLU A 535 46.55 -27.80 -4.49
C GLU A 535 46.51 -27.62 -6.01
N SER A 536 47.63 -27.24 -6.61
CA SER A 536 47.74 -27.05 -8.08
C SER A 536 47.39 -28.29 -8.92
N SER A 537 47.39 -29.48 -8.31
CA SER A 537 47.00 -30.74 -8.95
C SER A 537 45.50 -31.02 -8.92
N ASP A 538 44.74 -30.29 -8.09
CA ASP A 538 43.30 -30.46 -7.98
C ASP A 538 42.64 -29.93 -9.24
N LYS A 539 41.81 -30.77 -9.86
CA LYS A 539 41.09 -30.44 -11.09
C LYS A 539 39.58 -30.60 -10.96
N THR A 540 39.16 -31.47 -10.06
CA THR A 540 37.76 -31.81 -9.78
C THR A 540 37.55 -31.75 -8.28
N LYS A 541 36.42 -31.17 -7.85
CA LYS A 541 36.03 -31.03 -6.45
C LYS A 541 34.68 -31.71 -6.18
N ASN A 542 33.68 -31.43 -7.03
CA ASN A 542 32.30 -31.90 -6.93
C ASN A 542 31.76 -31.85 -5.49
N THR A 543 31.81 -30.67 -4.87
CA THR A 543 31.35 -30.52 -3.50
C THR A 543 30.73 -29.15 -3.28
N TRP A 544 29.81 -29.10 -2.33
CA TRP A 544 29.21 -27.87 -1.84
C TRP A 544 30.16 -27.09 -0.93
N PHE A 545 30.06 -25.77 -1.00
CA PHE A 545 30.64 -24.81 -0.09
C PHE A 545 29.56 -23.77 0.26
N SER A 546 29.61 -23.17 1.45
CA SER A 546 29.01 -21.85 1.62
C SER A 546 29.88 -20.82 0.90
N TYR A 547 29.31 -19.70 0.42
CA TYR A 547 30.12 -18.64 -0.19
C TYR A 547 29.75 -17.24 0.29
N ASP A 548 30.74 -16.36 0.23
CA ASP A 548 30.58 -14.91 0.37
C ASP A 548 31.23 -14.23 -0.85
N GLU A 549 30.44 -13.53 -1.68
CA GLU A 549 30.98 -12.67 -2.74
C GLU A 549 31.52 -11.36 -2.14
N LYS A 550 32.76 -11.00 -2.48
CA LYS A 550 33.43 -9.79 -2.04
C LYS A 550 33.25 -8.65 -3.03
N ASN A 551 33.39 -7.42 -2.54
CA ASN A 551 33.23 -6.19 -3.33
C ASN A 551 34.16 -6.06 -4.55
N ASP A 552 35.26 -6.83 -4.60
CA ASP A 552 36.17 -6.86 -5.75
C ASP A 552 35.80 -7.93 -6.79
N GLY A 553 34.68 -8.63 -6.60
CA GLY A 553 34.20 -9.72 -7.45
C GLY A 553 34.82 -11.08 -7.16
N THR A 554 35.65 -11.20 -6.11
CA THR A 554 36.20 -12.49 -5.67
C THR A 554 35.29 -13.16 -4.64
N TYR A 555 35.42 -14.47 -4.46
CA TYR A 555 34.57 -15.28 -3.60
C TYR A 555 35.40 -15.90 -2.48
N GLU A 556 34.92 -15.82 -1.24
CA GLU A 556 35.42 -16.65 -0.14
C GLU A 556 34.49 -17.85 0.05
N LEU A 557 35.05 -19.06 0.14
CA LEU A 557 34.26 -20.28 0.32
C LEU A 557 34.47 -20.90 1.71
N GLY A 558 33.41 -21.44 2.32
CA GLY A 558 33.44 -22.16 3.59
C GLY A 558 33.30 -23.68 3.42
N LYS A 559 34.13 -24.47 4.12
CA LYS A 559 34.00 -25.94 4.14
C LYS A 559 32.78 -26.35 4.97
N LEU A 560 31.96 -27.24 4.42
CA LEU A 560 30.87 -27.87 5.16
C LEU A 560 31.38 -28.97 6.09
N ASN A 561 30.64 -29.25 7.18
CA ASN A 561 30.94 -30.43 7.98
C ASN A 561 30.48 -31.69 7.23
N SER A 562 31.25 -32.77 7.37
CA SER A 562 30.91 -34.07 6.78
C SER A 562 29.59 -34.68 7.27
N ASN A 563 29.04 -34.21 8.40
CA ASN A 563 27.74 -34.67 8.89
C ASN A 563 26.58 -34.01 8.15
N ASP A 564 26.81 -32.81 7.61
CA ASP A 564 25.82 -31.91 7.02
C ASP A 564 25.72 -32.12 5.50
N SER A 565 26.36 -33.18 4.99
CA SER A 565 26.31 -33.56 3.58
C SER A 565 26.14 -35.07 3.41
N ALA A 566 25.49 -35.47 2.33
CA ALA A 566 25.32 -36.86 1.90
C ALA A 566 25.67 -36.97 0.42
N SER A 567 26.31 -38.06 -0.02
CA SER A 567 26.65 -38.22 -1.44
C SER A 567 26.61 -39.66 -1.92
N LYS A 568 26.43 -39.84 -3.23
CA LYS A 568 26.50 -41.15 -3.89
C LYS A 568 26.75 -41.05 -5.38
N ASP A 569 27.62 -41.93 -5.85
CA ASP A 569 27.88 -42.16 -7.28
C ASP A 569 26.98 -43.25 -7.83
N PHE A 570 26.28 -42.94 -8.93
CA PHE A 570 25.46 -43.88 -9.68
C PHE A 570 26.20 -44.31 -10.95
N ASN A 571 26.57 -45.59 -11.01
CA ASN A 571 27.34 -46.20 -12.13
C ASN A 571 26.52 -47.22 -12.95
N THR A 572 25.20 -47.17 -12.83
CA THR A 572 24.27 -48.02 -13.59
C THR A 572 23.07 -47.21 -14.04
N THR A 573 22.54 -47.52 -15.23
CA THR A 573 21.28 -46.94 -15.71
C THR A 573 20.13 -47.27 -14.76
N GLY A 574 19.22 -46.33 -14.54
CA GLY A 574 18.09 -46.51 -13.63
C GLY A 574 17.65 -45.21 -12.98
N LYS A 575 16.64 -45.32 -12.12
CA LYS A 575 16.03 -44.20 -11.42
C LYS A 575 16.98 -43.61 -10.36
N ILE A 576 17.06 -42.28 -10.32
CA ILE A 576 17.67 -41.51 -9.24
C ILE A 576 16.59 -41.08 -8.24
N ILE A 577 15.55 -40.39 -8.70
CA ILE A 577 14.42 -39.89 -7.89
C ILE A 577 13.13 -39.87 -8.72
N GLU A 578 11.96 -40.06 -8.09
CA GLU A 578 10.63 -39.82 -8.68
C GLU A 578 9.98 -38.62 -7.99
N THR A 579 9.08 -37.96 -8.70
CA THR A 579 8.21 -36.94 -8.11
C THR A 579 7.49 -37.50 -6.89
N GLY A 580 7.56 -36.75 -5.78
CA GLY A 580 6.97 -37.09 -4.50
C GLY A 580 7.80 -38.01 -3.61
N ASP A 581 8.99 -38.46 -4.04
CA ASP A 581 9.87 -39.27 -3.20
C ASP A 581 10.32 -38.48 -1.96
N ALA A 582 9.76 -38.81 -0.79
CA ALA A 582 10.11 -38.18 0.48
C ALA A 582 11.48 -38.64 1.04
N ARG A 583 12.21 -39.51 0.33
CA ARG A 583 13.52 -40.03 0.72
C ARG A 583 14.36 -40.42 -0.49
N ILE A 584 15.67 -40.19 -0.40
CA ILE A 584 16.68 -40.71 -1.34
C ILE A 584 17.77 -41.47 -0.58
N SER A 585 18.26 -42.56 -1.17
CA SER A 585 19.35 -43.36 -0.61
C SER A 585 20.68 -42.99 -1.23
N LEU A 586 21.43 -42.14 -0.53
CA LEU A 586 22.83 -41.81 -0.82
C LEU A 586 23.75 -42.73 0.02
N ASP A 587 24.89 -42.24 0.51
CA ASP A 587 25.70 -42.89 1.55
C ASP A 587 24.95 -43.03 2.90
N LYS A 588 23.94 -42.18 3.11
CA LYS A 588 22.91 -42.29 4.16
C LYS A 588 21.50 -42.15 3.59
N SER A 589 20.49 -42.50 4.39
CA SER A 589 19.09 -42.26 4.04
C SER A 589 18.75 -40.80 4.30
N VAL A 590 18.60 -40.02 3.23
CA VAL A 590 18.28 -38.59 3.29
C VAL A 590 16.76 -38.40 3.23
N ARG A 591 16.23 -37.50 4.06
CA ARG A 591 14.82 -37.08 3.98
C ARG A 591 14.68 -35.92 3.02
N LEU A 592 13.59 -35.89 2.26
CA LEU A 592 13.26 -34.85 1.31
C LEU A 592 11.86 -34.31 1.64
N ASN A 593 11.61 -33.03 1.42
CA ASN A 593 10.33 -32.36 1.68
C ASN A 593 9.99 -31.37 0.55
N ASN A 594 8.97 -30.53 0.77
CA ASN A 594 8.56 -29.54 -0.22
C ASN A 594 9.51 -28.32 -0.28
N ASP A 595 10.47 -28.22 0.62
CA ASP A 595 11.43 -27.10 0.70
C ASP A 595 12.79 -27.49 0.09
N THR A 596 13.06 -28.78 -0.11
CA THR A 596 14.30 -29.27 -0.73
C THR A 596 14.49 -28.72 -2.15
N VAL A 597 15.61 -28.05 -2.40
CA VAL A 597 16.00 -27.53 -3.72
C VAL A 597 16.84 -28.57 -4.48
N PHE A 598 16.46 -28.90 -5.71
CA PHE A 598 17.12 -29.85 -6.59
C PHE A 598 17.81 -29.10 -7.73
N VAL A 599 19.13 -29.15 -7.80
CA VAL A 599 19.94 -28.58 -8.89
C VAL A 599 20.41 -29.71 -9.80
N ILE A 600 19.86 -29.81 -11.00
CA ILE A 600 20.06 -30.93 -11.92
C ILE A 600 20.88 -30.46 -13.12
N ARG A 601 22.12 -30.94 -13.23
CA ARG A 601 22.98 -30.70 -14.38
C ARG A 601 22.79 -31.81 -15.42
N ARG A 602 22.41 -31.44 -16.64
CA ARG A 602 22.23 -32.31 -17.82
C ARG A 602 23.17 -31.85 -18.93
N GLY A 603 24.38 -32.43 -18.97
CA GLY A 603 25.44 -31.93 -19.85
C GLY A 603 25.89 -30.52 -19.44
N ASP A 604 25.68 -29.55 -20.34
CA ASP A 604 25.96 -28.13 -20.09
C ASP A 604 24.76 -27.36 -19.50
N ASN A 605 23.57 -27.95 -19.52
CA ASN A 605 22.35 -27.32 -18.99
C ASN A 605 22.17 -27.60 -17.50
N VAL A 606 21.63 -26.64 -16.77
CA VAL A 606 21.35 -26.74 -15.32
C VAL A 606 19.91 -26.32 -15.08
N ASN A 607 19.17 -27.12 -14.33
CA ASN A 607 17.78 -26.83 -13.99
C ASN A 607 17.56 -26.95 -12.49
N VAL A 608 16.76 -26.05 -11.93
CA VAL A 608 16.45 -26.01 -10.50
C VAL A 608 14.97 -26.30 -10.28
N TYR A 609 14.68 -27.11 -9.26
CA TYR A 609 13.32 -27.42 -8.83
C TYR A 609 13.25 -27.34 -7.31
N THR A 610 12.22 -26.72 -6.74
CA THR A 610 12.04 -26.66 -5.28
C THR A 610 10.88 -27.55 -4.86
N GLY A 611 11.16 -28.54 -4.01
CA GLY A 611 10.19 -29.41 -3.38
C GLY A 611 9.95 -30.75 -4.08
N ILE A 612 9.72 -31.80 -3.28
CA ILE A 612 9.48 -33.16 -3.78
C ILE A 612 8.26 -33.26 -4.69
N ARG A 613 7.25 -32.38 -4.55
CA ARG A 613 6.08 -32.37 -5.45
C ARG A 613 6.40 -31.78 -6.82
N ASN A 614 7.48 -31.02 -6.91
CA ASN A 614 7.78 -30.21 -8.08
C ASN A 614 8.99 -30.75 -8.86
N VAL A 615 9.90 -31.47 -8.20
CA VAL A 615 11.01 -32.17 -8.88
C VAL A 615 10.47 -33.23 -9.85
N PRO A 616 10.97 -33.30 -11.09
CA PRO A 616 10.60 -34.35 -12.04
C PRO A 616 11.18 -35.70 -11.63
N ASP A 617 10.66 -36.78 -12.22
CA ASP A 617 11.36 -38.05 -12.23
C ASP A 617 12.71 -37.88 -12.94
N VAL A 618 13.80 -38.29 -12.31
CA VAL A 618 15.14 -38.23 -12.88
C VAL A 618 15.70 -39.63 -12.98
N ASN A 619 16.08 -40.03 -14.20
CA ASN A 619 16.66 -41.34 -14.45
C ASN A 619 17.89 -41.27 -15.36
N ILE A 620 18.85 -42.15 -15.11
CA ILE A 620 20.00 -42.32 -15.97
C ILE A 620 19.59 -43.20 -17.15
N THR A 621 19.55 -42.60 -18.35
CA THR A 621 19.11 -43.24 -19.59
C THR A 621 20.26 -43.91 -20.34
N HIS A 622 21.47 -43.33 -20.26
CA HIS A 622 22.69 -43.88 -20.86
C HIS A 622 23.92 -43.54 -20.02
N LEU A 623 24.89 -44.45 -19.97
CA LEU A 623 26.20 -44.27 -19.34
C LEU A 623 27.29 -44.84 -20.24
N GLU A 624 28.34 -44.06 -20.46
CA GLU A 624 29.57 -44.53 -21.08
C GLU A 624 30.38 -45.41 -20.10
N SER A 625 31.34 -46.19 -20.62
CA SER A 625 32.20 -47.02 -19.78
C SER A 625 32.99 -46.16 -18.79
N ASP A 626 32.93 -46.51 -17.50
CA ASP A 626 33.58 -45.79 -16.39
C ASP A 626 33.00 -44.38 -16.09
N ALA A 627 31.81 -44.05 -16.62
CA ALA A 627 31.06 -42.85 -16.27
C ALA A 627 30.21 -43.03 -14.99
N GLU A 628 30.04 -41.95 -14.23
CA GLU A 628 29.27 -41.93 -12.98
C GLU A 628 28.44 -40.63 -12.91
N VAL A 629 27.20 -40.74 -12.43
CA VAL A 629 26.38 -39.57 -12.07
C VAL A 629 26.47 -39.39 -10.56
N GLU A 630 27.05 -38.28 -10.13
CA GLU A 630 27.26 -37.96 -8.73
C GLU A 630 26.07 -37.17 -8.18
N VAL A 631 25.53 -37.60 -7.05
CA VAL A 631 24.45 -36.90 -6.34
C VAL A 631 24.95 -36.47 -4.98
N VAL A 632 24.87 -35.17 -4.65
CA VAL A 632 25.36 -34.59 -3.40
C VAL A 632 24.31 -33.69 -2.77
N ALA A 633 23.94 -33.96 -1.53
CA ALA A 633 22.97 -33.19 -0.76
C ALA A 633 23.61 -32.46 0.42
N ILE A 634 23.07 -31.29 0.77
CA ILE A 634 23.29 -30.58 2.04
C ILE A 634 22.12 -30.89 2.95
N LEU A 635 22.38 -31.17 4.23
CA LEU A 635 21.38 -31.55 5.21
C LEU A 635 21.23 -30.51 6.32
N ASP A 636 19.98 -30.26 6.71
CA ASP A 636 19.65 -29.53 7.93
C ASP A 636 20.00 -30.34 9.19
N ASP A 637 19.88 -29.70 10.36
CA ASP A 637 20.11 -30.35 11.66
C ASP A 637 19.16 -31.53 11.92
N ASN A 638 18.03 -31.57 11.22
CA ASN A 638 17.05 -32.65 11.28
C ASN A 638 17.30 -33.74 10.23
N GLY A 639 18.33 -33.66 9.38
CA GLY A 639 18.61 -34.61 8.31
C GLY A 639 17.60 -34.63 7.16
N TYR A 640 16.86 -33.54 6.93
CA TYR A 640 16.25 -33.20 5.66
C TYR A 640 17.29 -32.58 4.74
N ALA A 641 17.14 -32.74 3.43
CA ALA A 641 17.99 -32.03 2.48
C ALA A 641 17.44 -30.62 2.23
N ASP A 642 18.28 -29.61 2.43
CA ASP A 642 18.00 -28.25 1.97
C ASP A 642 18.29 -28.15 0.46
N TYR A 643 19.42 -28.73 0.03
CA TYR A 643 19.86 -28.70 -1.37
C TYR A 643 20.32 -30.08 -1.83
N LEU A 644 20.11 -30.40 -3.11
CA LEU A 644 20.53 -31.65 -3.75
C LEU A 644 21.01 -31.38 -5.17
N PHE A 645 22.31 -31.58 -5.41
CA PHE A 645 22.93 -31.47 -6.73
C PHE A 645 22.98 -32.83 -7.43
N ILE A 646 22.50 -32.93 -8.67
CA ILE A 646 22.61 -34.12 -9.53
C ILE A 646 23.54 -33.78 -10.70
N ASN A 647 24.76 -34.31 -10.68
CA ASN A 647 25.78 -34.05 -11.68
C ASN A 647 25.74 -35.06 -12.84
N GLY A 648 24.95 -34.77 -13.87
CA GLY A 648 24.85 -35.55 -15.11
C GLY A 648 25.90 -35.19 -16.17
N GLU A 649 27.12 -34.78 -15.79
CA GLU A 649 28.16 -34.41 -16.77
C GLU A 649 28.62 -35.58 -17.64
N THR A 650 28.74 -36.78 -17.07
CA THR A 650 29.30 -37.95 -17.77
C THR A 650 28.25 -39.00 -18.18
N GLY A 651 26.97 -38.78 -17.84
CA GLY A 651 25.85 -39.67 -18.16
C GLY A 651 24.63 -38.91 -18.67
N GLU A 652 23.82 -39.55 -19.51
CA GLU A 652 22.59 -38.93 -20.04
C GLU A 652 21.44 -39.09 -19.04
N LEU A 653 20.88 -37.96 -18.59
CA LEU A 653 19.73 -37.92 -17.69
C LEU A 653 18.44 -37.69 -18.48
N GLY A 654 17.48 -38.60 -18.28
CA GLY A 654 16.08 -38.39 -18.64
C GLY A 654 15.33 -37.71 -17.51
N VAL A 655 14.41 -36.82 -17.88
CA VAL A 655 13.47 -36.16 -16.96
C VAL A 655 12.04 -36.36 -17.45
N SER A 656 11.10 -36.69 -16.55
CA SER A 656 9.68 -36.86 -16.88
C SER A 656 8.77 -36.65 -15.67
N GLY A 657 7.48 -36.31 -15.86
CA GLY A 657 6.44 -36.60 -14.86
C GLY A 657 6.07 -35.56 -13.79
N SER A 658 6.57 -34.31 -13.81
CA SER A 658 6.10 -33.26 -12.88
C SER A 658 5.06 -32.31 -13.51
N VAL A 659 4.27 -31.64 -12.65
CA VAL A 659 3.14 -30.74 -12.99
C VAL A 659 3.31 -29.33 -12.42
N ALA A 660 4.34 -29.08 -11.62
CA ALA A 660 4.54 -27.81 -10.91
C ALA A 660 5.71 -26.96 -11.46
N GLY A 661 6.25 -27.32 -12.63
CA GLY A 661 7.13 -26.43 -13.39
C GLY A 661 6.32 -25.47 -14.27
N ASP A 662 7.02 -24.55 -14.92
CA ASP A 662 6.40 -23.60 -15.85
C ASP A 662 5.60 -24.35 -16.93
N ARG A 663 4.39 -23.83 -17.19
CA ARG A 663 3.46 -24.29 -18.20
C ARG A 663 3.41 -23.24 -19.30
N ILE A 664 3.57 -23.69 -20.53
CA ILE A 664 3.48 -22.82 -21.70
C ILE A 664 2.45 -23.42 -22.64
N TYR A 665 1.46 -22.62 -23.02
CA TYR A 665 0.61 -22.91 -24.16
C TYR A 665 1.04 -22.02 -25.34
N ILE A 666 1.63 -22.59 -26.38
CA ILE A 666 1.99 -21.84 -27.60
C ILE A 666 0.72 -21.57 -28.40
N LEU A 667 0.42 -20.30 -28.68
CA LEU A 667 -0.81 -19.87 -29.37
C LEU A 667 -0.68 -19.95 -30.89
N ASP A 668 0.49 -19.61 -31.43
CA ASP A 668 0.83 -19.71 -32.85
C ASP A 668 2.31 -20.12 -33.01
N THR A 669 2.64 -20.71 -34.16
CA THR A 669 4.01 -20.99 -34.61
C THR A 669 4.71 -19.79 -35.25
N ASP A 670 4.00 -18.69 -35.51
CA ASP A 670 4.62 -17.42 -35.90
C ASP A 670 5.48 -16.85 -34.77
N TYR A 671 6.62 -16.25 -35.12
CA TYR A 671 7.60 -15.78 -34.15
C TYR A 671 8.35 -14.52 -34.61
N GLU A 672 8.82 -13.74 -33.64
CA GLU A 672 9.80 -12.67 -33.85
C GLU A 672 11.21 -13.13 -33.48
N SER A 673 12.23 -12.79 -34.27
CA SER A 673 13.62 -13.12 -33.94
C SER A 673 14.34 -11.93 -33.30
N SER A 674 15.02 -12.14 -32.18
CA SER A 674 15.70 -11.10 -31.41
C SER A 674 17.10 -11.55 -30.93
N GLN A 675 17.87 -10.61 -30.36
CA GLN A 675 19.20 -10.83 -29.77
C GLN A 675 19.34 -10.05 -28.46
N ASP A 676 20.05 -10.62 -27.48
CA ASP A 676 20.34 -9.96 -26.20
C ASP A 676 21.65 -9.13 -26.23
N ALA A 677 22.07 -8.65 -25.06
CA ALA A 677 23.27 -7.83 -24.89
C ALA A 677 24.57 -8.61 -25.13
N ASP A 678 24.52 -9.94 -25.10
CA ASP A 678 25.64 -10.86 -25.28
C ASP A 678 25.67 -11.49 -26.69
N ASP A 679 24.86 -10.94 -27.62
CA ASP A 679 24.67 -11.40 -28.99
C ASP A 679 24.06 -12.83 -29.11
N ASN A 680 23.45 -13.37 -28.05
CA ASN A 680 22.72 -14.64 -28.13
C ASN A 680 21.39 -14.44 -28.87
N LYS A 681 21.04 -15.37 -29.75
CA LYS A 681 19.83 -15.27 -30.57
C LYS A 681 18.68 -16.06 -29.95
N TYR A 682 17.51 -15.43 -29.83
CA TYR A 682 16.28 -16.06 -29.34
C TYR A 682 15.07 -15.72 -30.22
N TYR A 683 13.95 -16.40 -29.97
CA TYR A 683 12.71 -16.29 -30.73
C TYR A 683 11.53 -16.07 -29.79
N VAL A 684 10.71 -15.05 -30.05
CA VAL A 684 9.56 -14.67 -29.23
C VAL A 684 8.30 -15.25 -29.86
N PHE A 685 7.55 -16.04 -29.10
CA PHE A 685 6.27 -16.64 -29.50
C PHE A 685 5.13 -16.10 -28.64
N ASP A 686 3.96 -15.88 -29.24
CA ASP A 686 2.74 -15.62 -28.48
C ASP A 686 2.32 -16.88 -27.73
N ALA A 687 2.12 -16.74 -26.42
CA ALA A 687 1.86 -17.88 -25.55
C ALA A 687 1.02 -17.50 -24.32
N ILE A 688 0.49 -18.52 -23.67
CA ILE A 688 -0.02 -18.40 -22.31
C ILE A 688 1.01 -19.05 -21.39
N VAL A 689 1.67 -18.24 -20.57
CA VAL A 689 2.73 -18.68 -19.65
C VAL A 689 2.15 -18.67 -18.25
N ASN A 690 2.08 -19.84 -17.61
CA ASN A 690 1.56 -20.01 -16.25
C ASN A 690 0.17 -19.37 -16.00
N GLY A 691 -0.70 -19.40 -17.01
CA GLY A 691 -2.05 -18.84 -16.92
C GLY A 691 -2.15 -17.35 -17.29
N GLU A 692 -1.05 -16.71 -17.69
CA GLU A 692 -1.05 -15.33 -18.17
C GLU A 692 -0.84 -15.27 -19.69
N ILE A 693 -1.71 -14.55 -20.40
CA ILE A 693 -1.59 -14.34 -21.85
C ILE A 693 -0.47 -13.33 -22.11
N GLY A 694 0.53 -13.72 -22.90
CA GLY A 694 1.69 -12.88 -23.21
C GLY A 694 2.59 -13.54 -24.25
N THR A 695 3.89 -13.50 -24.02
CA THR A 695 4.90 -14.06 -24.93
C THR A 695 5.90 -14.91 -24.18
N VAL A 696 6.58 -15.80 -24.90
CA VAL A 696 7.69 -16.60 -24.37
C VAL A 696 8.88 -16.65 -25.30
N ASN A 697 10.08 -16.64 -24.72
CA ASN A 697 11.35 -16.63 -25.45
C ASN A 697 11.92 -18.04 -25.56
N LEU A 698 12.14 -18.54 -26.76
CA LEU A 698 12.70 -19.86 -27.05
C LEU A 698 14.09 -19.72 -27.69
N ASN A 699 14.97 -20.67 -27.39
CA ASN A 699 16.34 -20.70 -27.95
C ASN A 699 16.44 -21.24 -29.38
N SER A 700 15.35 -21.81 -29.90
CA SER A 700 15.24 -22.36 -31.25
C SER A 700 13.78 -22.36 -31.71
N THR A 701 13.54 -22.59 -33.00
CA THR A 701 12.20 -22.73 -33.59
C THR A 701 11.91 -24.16 -34.06
N SER A 702 12.83 -25.09 -33.80
CA SER A 702 12.70 -26.47 -34.26
C SER A 702 11.69 -27.24 -33.41
N ASP A 703 10.75 -27.93 -34.07
CA ASP A 703 9.75 -28.81 -33.44
C ASP A 703 8.78 -28.13 -32.46
N VAL A 704 8.56 -26.82 -32.63
CA VAL A 704 7.55 -26.03 -31.90
C VAL A 704 6.21 -26.12 -32.64
N GLU A 705 5.14 -26.46 -31.92
CA GLU A 705 3.77 -26.61 -32.42
C GLU A 705 2.79 -25.90 -31.46
N VAL A 706 1.61 -25.51 -31.95
CA VAL A 706 0.53 -24.98 -31.11
C VAL A 706 0.07 -26.03 -30.08
N GLY A 707 -0.05 -25.63 -28.82
CA GLY A 707 -0.59 -26.48 -27.77
C GLY A 707 0.13 -26.36 -26.43
N LEU A 708 -0.29 -27.21 -25.48
CA LEU A 708 0.18 -27.19 -24.11
C LEU A 708 1.49 -27.97 -23.95
N TYR A 709 2.45 -27.32 -23.30
CA TYR A 709 3.72 -27.85 -22.86
C TYR A 709 3.80 -27.77 -21.34
N GLY A 710 4.39 -28.80 -20.73
CA GLY A 710 4.71 -28.82 -19.30
C GLY A 710 6.14 -29.26 -19.10
N ASN A 711 6.67 -29.09 -17.88
CA ASN A 711 8.08 -29.33 -17.55
C ASN A 711 9.02 -28.51 -18.44
N VAL A 712 8.69 -27.23 -18.62
CA VAL A 712 9.49 -26.28 -19.40
C VAL A 712 10.82 -26.06 -18.68
N THR A 713 11.90 -26.13 -19.44
CA THR A 713 13.25 -25.87 -18.94
C THR A 713 13.83 -24.67 -19.67
N TYR A 714 14.68 -23.94 -18.97
CA TYR A 714 15.39 -22.79 -19.52
C TYR A 714 16.87 -23.12 -19.67
N ASP A 715 17.52 -22.51 -20.65
CA ASP A 715 18.97 -22.49 -20.77
C ASP A 715 19.60 -21.40 -19.90
N ALA A 716 20.93 -21.28 -19.97
CA ALA A 716 21.70 -20.36 -19.12
C ALA A 716 21.40 -18.87 -19.39
N ASP A 717 20.83 -18.55 -20.55
CA ASP A 717 20.47 -17.19 -20.94
C ASP A 717 19.00 -16.86 -20.60
N GLY A 718 18.28 -17.80 -19.96
CA GLY A 718 16.89 -17.64 -19.56
C GLY A 718 15.88 -17.90 -20.68
N TYR A 719 16.27 -18.54 -21.79
CA TYR A 719 15.38 -18.91 -22.88
C TYR A 719 14.88 -20.34 -22.73
N VAL A 720 13.64 -20.60 -23.12
CA VAL A 720 13.07 -21.95 -23.13
C VAL A 720 13.89 -22.85 -24.04
N ASN A 721 14.38 -23.95 -23.48
CA ASN A 721 15.18 -24.93 -24.18
C ASN A 721 14.30 -25.86 -25.00
N THR A 722 14.21 -25.64 -26.32
CA THR A 722 13.30 -26.42 -27.17
C THR A 722 13.69 -27.90 -27.29
N SER A 723 14.93 -28.26 -26.97
CA SER A 723 15.40 -29.66 -27.01
C SER A 723 14.78 -30.53 -25.91
N ASP A 724 14.32 -29.90 -24.82
CA ASP A 724 13.61 -30.54 -23.72
C ASP A 724 12.09 -30.33 -23.80
N LEU A 725 11.64 -29.45 -24.69
CA LEU A 725 10.26 -29.01 -24.78
C LEU A 725 9.40 -30.08 -25.47
N ASN A 726 8.55 -30.74 -24.69
CA ASN A 726 7.71 -31.85 -25.16
C ASN A 726 6.24 -31.48 -25.12
N ARG A 727 5.61 -31.40 -26.31
CA ARG A 727 4.17 -31.13 -26.44
C ARG A 727 3.36 -32.25 -25.83
N ILE A 728 2.34 -31.89 -25.06
CA ILE A 728 1.43 -32.86 -24.45
C ILE A 728 0.41 -33.31 -25.51
N ASN A 729 0.53 -34.57 -25.93
CA ASN A 729 -0.21 -35.07 -27.10
C ASN A 729 -1.32 -36.10 -26.80
N ASN A 730 -1.42 -36.61 -25.56
CA ASN A 730 -2.43 -37.62 -25.19
C ASN A 730 -2.81 -37.55 -23.70
N ALA A 731 -4.05 -37.94 -23.37
CA ALA A 731 -4.46 -38.21 -22.00
C ALA A 731 -3.68 -39.40 -21.41
N VAL A 732 -2.87 -39.16 -20.38
CA VAL A 732 -2.12 -40.19 -19.65
C VAL A 732 -2.76 -40.37 -18.27
N SER A 733 -3.05 -41.62 -17.88
CA SER A 733 -3.61 -41.89 -16.55
C SER A 733 -2.58 -41.59 -15.47
N GLY A 734 -2.90 -40.69 -14.54
CA GLY A 734 -2.03 -40.28 -13.44
C GLY A 734 -1.22 -38.99 -13.66
N ASN A 735 -1.48 -38.27 -14.76
CA ASN A 735 -0.97 -36.91 -14.98
C ASN A 735 -2.07 -35.86 -14.72
N ASP A 736 -1.68 -34.73 -14.15
CA ASP A 736 -2.56 -33.58 -13.92
C ASP A 736 -2.75 -32.71 -15.17
N LEU A 737 -2.04 -33.03 -16.26
CA LEU A 737 -2.23 -32.43 -17.59
C LEU A 737 -2.85 -33.44 -18.56
N ARG A 738 -3.93 -33.05 -19.25
CA ARG A 738 -4.65 -33.93 -20.18
C ARG A 738 -5.07 -33.20 -21.44
N VAL A 739 -5.07 -33.92 -22.57
CA VAL A 739 -5.41 -33.38 -23.88
C VAL A 739 -6.37 -34.32 -24.62
N TRP A 740 -7.39 -33.75 -25.28
CA TRP A 740 -8.39 -34.45 -26.05
C TRP A 740 -8.63 -33.77 -27.40
N ASN A 741 -8.85 -34.57 -28.44
CA ASN A 741 -9.40 -34.10 -29.71
C ASN A 741 -10.93 -34.27 -29.64
N VAL A 742 -11.68 -33.21 -29.92
CA VAL A 742 -13.14 -33.18 -29.78
C VAL A 742 -13.78 -32.83 -31.13
N ASP A 743 -14.87 -33.50 -31.47
CA ASP A 743 -15.77 -33.19 -32.59
C ASP A 743 -17.23 -33.37 -32.12
N SER A 744 -17.75 -32.40 -31.34
CA SER A 744 -19.08 -32.51 -30.73
C SER A 744 -19.58 -31.18 -30.16
N THR A 745 -20.84 -31.17 -29.72
CA THR A 745 -21.44 -30.02 -29.01
C THR A 745 -20.85 -29.86 -27.62
N ILE A 746 -20.66 -28.61 -27.20
CA ILE A 746 -20.20 -28.26 -25.85
C ILE A 746 -21.42 -28.09 -24.93
N ALA A 747 -21.37 -28.65 -23.73
CA ALA A 747 -22.42 -28.46 -22.74
C ALA A 747 -21.84 -28.03 -21.39
N TYR A 748 -22.56 -27.18 -20.66
CA TYR A 748 -22.18 -26.76 -19.32
C TYR A 748 -23.37 -26.82 -18.37
N SER A 749 -23.20 -27.45 -17.21
CA SER A 749 -24.19 -27.47 -16.14
C SER A 749 -23.54 -27.66 -14.77
N SER A 750 -23.92 -26.81 -13.80
CA SER A 750 -23.58 -26.98 -12.38
C SER A 750 -22.09 -27.24 -12.10
N GLY A 751 -21.20 -26.46 -12.72
CA GLY A 751 -19.74 -26.58 -12.51
C GLY A 751 -19.05 -27.67 -13.35
N VAL A 752 -19.79 -28.40 -14.20
CA VAL A 752 -19.23 -29.42 -15.10
C VAL A 752 -19.30 -28.93 -16.55
N LEU A 753 -18.15 -28.91 -17.22
CA LEU A 753 -18.00 -28.60 -18.65
C LEU A 753 -17.76 -29.90 -19.42
N SER A 754 -18.61 -30.19 -20.40
CA SER A 754 -18.67 -31.50 -21.06
C SER A 754 -18.44 -31.41 -22.57
N PHE A 755 -17.61 -32.34 -23.08
CA PHE A 755 -17.22 -32.50 -24.48
C PHE A 755 -17.26 -34.00 -24.87
N ASP A 756 -18.26 -34.45 -25.63
CA ASP A 756 -18.40 -35.85 -26.10
C ASP A 756 -17.85 -36.97 -25.17
N GLY A 757 -18.38 -37.08 -23.95
CA GLY A 757 -17.95 -38.11 -22.99
C GLY A 757 -16.68 -37.79 -22.19
N VAL A 758 -16.12 -36.58 -22.36
CA VAL A 758 -15.16 -35.94 -21.45
C VAL A 758 -15.93 -34.97 -20.56
N ASP A 759 -15.97 -35.23 -19.26
CA ASP A 759 -16.60 -34.36 -18.26
C ASP A 759 -15.50 -33.73 -17.39
N LEU A 760 -15.35 -32.40 -17.49
CA LEU A 760 -14.41 -31.63 -16.69
C LEU A 760 -15.15 -31.01 -15.51
N VAL A 761 -14.81 -31.43 -14.29
CA VAL A 761 -15.31 -30.82 -13.05
C VAL A 761 -14.44 -29.60 -12.76
N LEU A 762 -14.98 -28.41 -12.91
CA LEU A 762 -14.25 -27.17 -12.68
C LEU A 762 -14.10 -26.91 -11.18
N ALA A 763 -12.94 -26.41 -10.76
CA ALA A 763 -12.68 -25.95 -9.39
C ALA A 763 -13.52 -24.70 -9.06
N ASP A 764 -13.47 -24.24 -7.80
CA ASP A 764 -14.12 -22.99 -7.39
C ASP A 764 -13.47 -21.76 -8.06
N GLU A 765 -12.16 -21.82 -8.24
CA GLU A 765 -11.36 -20.87 -9.03
C GLU A 765 -10.78 -21.58 -10.25
N TYR A 766 -11.17 -21.11 -11.45
CA TYR A 766 -10.73 -21.69 -12.72
C TYR A 766 -10.65 -20.63 -13.82
N THR A 767 -9.84 -20.89 -14.84
CA THR A 767 -9.75 -20.07 -16.05
C THR A 767 -9.91 -20.91 -17.32
N ILE A 768 -10.67 -20.40 -18.30
CA ILE A 768 -10.78 -21.00 -19.63
C ILE A 768 -10.16 -20.06 -20.66
N PHE A 769 -9.09 -20.53 -21.29
CA PHE A 769 -8.42 -19.88 -22.40
C PHE A 769 -8.95 -20.42 -23.73
N LEU A 770 -9.22 -19.51 -24.66
CA LEU A 770 -9.57 -19.79 -26.05
C LEU A 770 -8.44 -19.25 -26.94
N ASN A 771 -7.86 -20.12 -27.76
CA ASN A 771 -6.97 -19.72 -28.85
C ASN A 771 -7.82 -19.30 -30.05
N ASP A 772 -7.81 -18.00 -30.36
CA ASP A 772 -8.55 -17.41 -31.47
C ASP A 772 -7.56 -17.00 -32.56
N GLY A 773 -7.14 -17.97 -33.37
CA GLY A 773 -6.22 -17.77 -34.49
C GLY A 773 -4.88 -17.17 -34.13
N GLY A 774 -4.25 -17.68 -33.07
CA GLY A 774 -2.96 -17.20 -32.57
C GLY A 774 -3.07 -16.14 -31.47
N THR A 775 -4.27 -15.63 -31.20
CA THR A 775 -4.50 -14.68 -30.10
C THR A 775 -5.21 -15.35 -28.92
N GLY A 776 -4.57 -15.34 -27.75
CA GLY A 776 -5.16 -15.87 -26.52
C GLY A 776 -6.25 -14.96 -25.96
N LYS A 777 -7.40 -15.54 -25.58
CA LYS A 777 -8.51 -14.84 -24.90
C LYS A 777 -9.03 -15.69 -23.74
N THR A 778 -9.71 -15.07 -22.77
CA THR A 778 -10.44 -15.79 -21.73
C THR A 778 -11.95 -15.83 -22.02
N THR A 779 -12.61 -16.91 -21.61
CA THR A 779 -14.06 -17.09 -21.76
C THR A 779 -14.69 -17.72 -20.52
N THR A 780 -16.01 -17.84 -20.52
CA THR A 780 -16.77 -18.54 -19.46
C THR A 780 -17.36 -19.84 -20.00
N PRO A 781 -17.58 -20.87 -19.17
CA PRO A 781 -18.09 -22.16 -19.61
C PRO A 781 -19.47 -22.04 -20.29
N SER A 782 -20.33 -21.17 -19.77
CA SER A 782 -21.67 -20.93 -20.33
C SER A 782 -21.63 -20.23 -21.68
N ARG A 783 -20.67 -19.31 -21.86
CA ARG A 783 -20.47 -18.63 -23.14
C ARG A 783 -19.90 -19.59 -24.17
N LEU A 784 -18.88 -20.37 -23.80
CA LEU A 784 -18.30 -21.39 -24.66
C LEU A 784 -19.34 -22.43 -25.11
N ALA A 785 -20.19 -22.91 -24.20
CA ALA A 785 -21.28 -23.82 -24.56
C ALA A 785 -22.33 -23.21 -25.52
N ARG A 786 -22.64 -21.92 -25.35
CA ARG A 786 -23.58 -21.20 -26.21
C ARG A 786 -23.02 -20.92 -27.59
N ASP A 787 -21.74 -20.52 -27.65
CA ASP A 787 -21.12 -20.08 -28.90
C ASP A 787 -20.97 -21.27 -29.90
N TYR A 788 -21.01 -22.51 -29.41
CA TYR A 788 -21.03 -23.75 -30.22
C TYR A 788 -22.32 -24.59 -29.98
N GLU A 789 -23.46 -23.94 -29.71
CA GLU A 789 -24.75 -24.62 -29.50
C GLU A 789 -25.37 -25.13 -30.82
N ASP A 790 -25.11 -24.44 -31.93
CA ASP A 790 -25.69 -24.72 -33.25
C ASP A 790 -24.73 -25.49 -34.19
N ASP A 791 -23.41 -25.43 -33.95
CA ASP A 791 -22.36 -26.10 -34.73
C ASP A 791 -21.45 -26.93 -33.81
N ASN A 792 -21.10 -28.16 -34.23
CA ASN A 792 -20.19 -29.00 -33.45
C ASN A 792 -18.83 -28.32 -33.31
N PHE A 793 -18.32 -28.21 -32.08
CA PHE A 793 -16.94 -27.80 -31.84
C PHE A 793 -15.99 -28.86 -32.37
N LYS A 794 -15.02 -28.43 -33.19
CA LYS A 794 -13.92 -29.26 -33.68
C LYS A 794 -12.59 -28.64 -33.28
N GLY A 795 -11.81 -29.35 -32.50
CA GLY A 795 -10.58 -28.79 -31.98
C GLY A 795 -9.89 -29.64 -30.93
N VAL A 796 -8.87 -29.05 -30.32
CA VAL A 796 -8.07 -29.66 -29.26
C VAL A 796 -8.40 -28.98 -27.94
N ILE A 797 -8.61 -29.77 -26.89
CA ILE A 797 -8.85 -29.28 -25.54
C ILE A 797 -7.75 -29.81 -24.64
N SER A 798 -7.08 -28.91 -23.92
CA SER A 798 -6.12 -29.25 -22.87
C SER A 798 -6.67 -28.81 -21.52
N ALA A 799 -6.43 -29.58 -20.45
CA ALA A 799 -6.86 -29.21 -19.09
C ALA A 799 -5.77 -29.48 -18.06
N VAL A 800 -5.72 -28.63 -17.03
CA VAL A 800 -4.85 -28.72 -15.87
C VAL A 800 -5.70 -29.05 -14.64
N TYR A 801 -5.34 -30.11 -13.94
CA TYR A 801 -6.01 -30.60 -12.76
C TYR A 801 -5.25 -30.19 -11.49
N ASP A 802 -6.00 -29.92 -10.43
CA ASP A 802 -5.53 -29.95 -9.04
C ASP A 802 -6.36 -30.99 -8.29
N GLY A 803 -5.75 -32.15 -8.03
CA GLY A 803 -6.44 -33.33 -7.53
C GLY A 803 -7.53 -33.83 -8.49
N ASP A 804 -8.79 -33.76 -8.04
CA ASP A 804 -9.95 -34.23 -8.82
C ASP A 804 -10.66 -33.10 -9.60
N ALA A 805 -10.24 -31.84 -9.44
CA ALA A 805 -10.86 -30.66 -10.05
C ALA A 805 -9.95 -30.01 -11.12
N VAL A 806 -10.54 -29.28 -12.06
CA VAL A 806 -9.84 -28.59 -13.16
C VAL A 806 -9.71 -27.10 -12.85
N ILE A 807 -8.48 -26.58 -12.89
CA ILE A 807 -8.16 -25.17 -12.61
C ILE A 807 -7.92 -24.36 -13.90
N GLU A 808 -7.45 -24.99 -14.98
CA GLU A 808 -7.23 -24.32 -16.28
C GLU A 808 -7.74 -25.21 -17.43
N VAL A 809 -8.39 -24.58 -18.42
CA VAL A 809 -8.80 -25.24 -19.67
C VAL A 809 -8.30 -24.41 -20.85
N TYR A 810 -7.61 -25.03 -21.80
CA TYR A 810 -7.17 -24.41 -23.05
C TYR A 810 -7.96 -25.01 -24.20
N VAL A 811 -8.63 -24.17 -24.97
CA VAL A 811 -9.49 -24.56 -26.09
C VAL A 811 -8.87 -24.01 -27.37
N ASP A 812 -8.46 -24.92 -28.25
CA ASP A 812 -7.96 -24.62 -29.58
C ASP A 812 -9.03 -25.01 -30.59
N GLU A 813 -9.68 -24.03 -31.21
CA GLU A 813 -10.53 -24.31 -32.36
C GLU A 813 -9.64 -24.62 -33.57
N ASP A 814 -9.96 -25.66 -34.34
CA ASP A 814 -9.20 -26.00 -35.55
C ASP A 814 -9.36 -24.88 -36.58
N ASN A 815 -8.48 -23.87 -36.50
CA ASN A 815 -8.49 -22.68 -37.35
C ASN A 815 -7.91 -22.95 -38.75
N SER A 816 -7.71 -24.22 -39.13
CA SER A 816 -7.15 -24.60 -40.43
C SER A 816 -8.10 -24.42 -41.62
N VAL A 817 -9.21 -23.70 -41.45
CA VAL A 817 -10.20 -23.53 -42.50
C VAL A 817 -10.66 -22.08 -42.62
N ILE A 818 -9.83 -21.23 -43.25
CA ILE A 818 -10.41 -20.34 -44.25
C ILE A 818 -11.03 -21.28 -45.29
N THR A 819 -12.33 -21.53 -45.15
CA THR A 819 -13.03 -22.42 -46.06
C THR A 819 -13.14 -21.75 -47.43
N ASP A 820 -13.26 -22.55 -48.50
CA ASP A 820 -13.69 -22.02 -49.80
C ASP A 820 -15.02 -21.22 -49.67
N GLU A 821 -15.81 -21.48 -48.62
CA GLU A 821 -17.05 -20.76 -48.28
C GLU A 821 -16.75 -19.39 -47.64
N THR A 822 -15.77 -19.26 -46.76
CA THR A 822 -15.33 -17.98 -46.16
C THR A 822 -14.64 -17.09 -47.20
N VAL A 823 -13.79 -17.67 -48.07
CA VAL A 823 -13.24 -16.93 -49.22
C VAL A 823 -14.38 -16.50 -50.15
N ALA A 824 -15.35 -17.37 -50.43
CA ALA A 824 -16.48 -17.02 -51.27
C ALA A 824 -17.37 -15.93 -50.65
N GLU A 825 -17.60 -15.95 -49.34
CA GLU A 825 -18.35 -14.93 -48.61
C GLU A 825 -17.64 -13.57 -48.63
N VAL A 826 -16.32 -13.55 -48.41
CA VAL A 826 -15.54 -12.30 -48.53
C VAL A 826 -15.47 -11.83 -49.99
N GLU A 827 -15.27 -12.73 -50.96
CA GLU A 827 -15.30 -12.37 -52.39
C GLU A 827 -16.67 -11.86 -52.84
N GLU A 828 -17.77 -12.43 -52.33
CA GLU A 828 -19.15 -11.97 -52.57
C GLU A 828 -19.38 -10.60 -51.91
N ALA A 829 -18.98 -10.42 -50.65
CA ALA A 829 -19.08 -9.15 -49.93
C ALA A 829 -18.28 -8.03 -50.63
N VAL A 830 -17.10 -8.34 -51.16
CA VAL A 830 -16.25 -7.44 -51.97
C VAL A 830 -16.92 -7.13 -53.30
N SER A 831 -17.49 -8.12 -53.99
CA SER A 831 -18.22 -7.91 -55.25
C SER A 831 -19.45 -7.01 -55.05
N ASP A 832 -20.23 -7.24 -54.00
CA ASP A 832 -21.39 -6.42 -53.66
C ASP A 832 -20.98 -5.01 -53.19
N ALA A 833 -19.84 -4.88 -52.50
CA ALA A 833 -19.30 -3.59 -52.09
C ALA A 833 -18.87 -2.76 -53.31
N VAL A 834 -18.28 -3.39 -54.34
CA VAL A 834 -17.94 -2.75 -55.61
C VAL A 834 -19.17 -2.24 -56.35
N VAL A 835 -20.25 -3.03 -56.42
CA VAL A 835 -21.52 -2.60 -57.06
C VAL A 835 -22.12 -1.38 -56.35
N ASN A 836 -21.98 -1.32 -55.01
CA ASN A 836 -22.45 -0.18 -54.22
C ASN A 836 -21.55 1.05 -54.39
N ALA A 837 -20.25 0.89 -54.63
CA ALA A 837 -19.30 1.96 -54.90
C ALA A 837 -19.48 2.56 -56.31
N ASP A 838 -19.76 1.75 -57.35
CA ASP A 838 -19.94 2.17 -58.76
C ASP A 838 -21.30 2.86 -59.06
N GLY A 839 -22.15 3.07 -58.04
CA GLY A 839 -23.35 3.92 -58.17
C GLY A 839 -24.55 3.31 -58.92
N ALA A 840 -24.59 2.01 -59.18
CA ALA A 840 -25.67 1.35 -59.95
C ALA A 840 -26.99 1.14 -59.20
N TRP A 841 -27.04 1.34 -57.87
CA TRP A 841 -28.26 1.31 -57.08
C TRP A 841 -28.70 2.74 -56.72
N GLY A 842 -29.89 3.12 -57.21
CA GLY A 842 -30.44 4.46 -57.08
C GLY A 842 -30.50 4.97 -55.64
N GLN A 843 -30.28 6.28 -55.48
CA GLN A 843 -30.50 7.12 -54.30
C GLN A 843 -31.23 6.41 -53.15
N ASN A 844 -30.49 5.77 -52.24
CA ASN A 844 -31.05 5.19 -51.04
C ASN A 844 -30.35 5.80 -49.82
N GLY A 845 -31.15 6.39 -48.94
CA GLY A 845 -30.80 7.53 -48.07
C GLY A 845 -29.83 7.30 -46.91
N ASP A 846 -29.20 6.13 -46.77
CA ASP A 846 -28.38 5.79 -45.59
C ASP A 846 -26.85 5.91 -45.81
N LEU A 847 -26.38 6.01 -47.07
CA LEU A 847 -24.94 6.19 -47.42
C LEU A 847 -24.59 7.63 -47.87
N GLY A 848 -25.50 8.59 -47.69
CA GLY A 848 -25.34 9.98 -48.11
C GLY A 848 -25.61 10.21 -49.61
N ASN A 849 -26.03 11.44 -49.94
CA ASN A 849 -26.44 11.82 -51.29
C ASN A 849 -25.22 12.28 -52.12
N TYR A 850 -24.36 11.33 -52.52
CA TYR A 850 -23.12 11.58 -53.27
C TYR A 850 -23.13 10.90 -54.64
N VAL A 851 -22.50 11.55 -55.63
CA VAL A 851 -22.35 11.07 -57.00
C VAL A 851 -21.04 10.27 -57.07
N ALA A 852 -21.06 9.05 -57.58
CA ALA A 852 -19.84 8.26 -57.79
C ALA A 852 -18.96 8.90 -58.88
N HIS A 853 -17.65 8.96 -58.66
CA HIS A 853 -16.70 9.64 -59.54
C HIS A 853 -15.74 8.68 -60.26
N GLY A 854 -15.53 7.47 -59.72
CA GLY A 854 -14.74 6.41 -60.33
C GLY A 854 -15.56 5.16 -60.67
N THR A 855 -15.03 4.34 -61.57
CA THR A 855 -15.56 3.02 -61.89
C THR A 855 -14.83 1.96 -61.07
N TRP A 856 -15.58 1.16 -60.31
CA TRP A 856 -15.04 0.08 -59.47
C TRP A 856 -15.36 -1.28 -60.08
N ASN A 857 -14.39 -2.19 -60.11
CA ASN A 857 -14.56 -3.57 -60.59
C ASN A 857 -13.86 -4.53 -59.63
N SER A 858 -14.38 -5.75 -59.45
CA SER A 858 -13.69 -6.83 -58.72
C SER A 858 -13.56 -8.10 -59.56
N ASP A 859 -12.51 -8.88 -59.30
CA ASP A 859 -12.29 -10.24 -59.82
C ASP A 859 -12.21 -11.29 -58.69
N GLY A 860 -12.84 -11.01 -57.55
CA GLY A 860 -12.71 -11.74 -56.29
C GLY A 860 -11.83 -10.94 -55.34
N THR A 861 -10.68 -11.49 -54.98
CA THR A 861 -9.68 -10.86 -54.11
C THR A 861 -8.96 -9.65 -54.69
N LYS A 862 -9.23 -9.20 -55.93
CA LYS A 862 -8.68 -7.95 -56.47
C LYS A 862 -9.76 -7.00 -56.90
N VAL A 863 -9.58 -5.74 -56.51
CA VAL A 863 -10.47 -4.62 -56.80
C VAL A 863 -9.70 -3.58 -57.60
N THR A 864 -10.29 -3.09 -58.68
CA THR A 864 -9.73 -1.99 -59.49
C THR A 864 -10.68 -0.81 -59.45
N ALA A 865 -10.18 0.35 -59.02
CA ALA A 865 -10.89 1.62 -58.98
C ALA A 865 -10.27 2.61 -59.98
N SER A 866 -11.02 2.97 -61.02
CA SER A 866 -10.53 3.82 -62.11
C SER A 866 -11.24 5.17 -62.13
N PHE A 867 -10.48 6.25 -62.11
CA PHE A 867 -10.98 7.62 -62.07
C PHE A 867 -10.53 8.40 -63.32
N GLU A 868 -11.40 9.24 -63.87
CA GLU A 868 -11.00 10.20 -64.91
C GLU A 868 -10.35 11.43 -64.26
N GLN A 869 -9.25 11.91 -64.84
CA GLN A 869 -8.56 13.13 -64.40
C GLN A 869 -9.51 14.33 -64.36
N SER A 870 -10.48 14.35 -65.28
CA SER A 870 -11.52 15.39 -65.34
C SER A 870 -12.36 15.44 -64.06
N ALA A 871 -12.74 14.29 -63.50
CA ALA A 871 -13.54 14.18 -62.28
C ALA A 871 -12.77 14.62 -61.02
N ILE A 872 -11.51 14.21 -60.91
CA ILE A 872 -10.59 14.59 -59.81
C ILE A 872 -10.34 16.10 -59.80
N SER A 873 -10.22 16.72 -60.99
CA SER A 873 -9.97 18.16 -61.11
C SER A 873 -11.17 19.04 -60.72
N THR A 874 -12.39 18.50 -60.80
CA THR A 874 -13.63 19.22 -60.43
C THR A 874 -14.04 19.02 -58.98
N GLU A 875 -13.72 17.87 -58.37
CA GLU A 875 -14.01 17.56 -56.97
C GLU A 875 -12.77 16.98 -56.28
N SER A 876 -12.13 17.80 -55.44
CA SER A 876 -10.79 17.57 -54.88
C SER A 876 -10.64 16.33 -53.98
N ASN A 877 -11.73 15.63 -53.62
CA ASN A 877 -11.74 14.47 -52.72
C ASN A 877 -12.45 13.25 -53.32
N ALA A 878 -12.63 13.21 -54.65
CA ALA A 878 -13.36 12.16 -55.35
C ALA A 878 -12.89 10.73 -54.99
N ILE A 879 -11.58 10.49 -54.98
CA ILE A 879 -11.00 9.16 -54.69
C ILE A 879 -11.25 8.78 -53.22
N THR A 880 -11.06 9.71 -52.29
CA THR A 880 -11.25 9.49 -50.85
C THR A 880 -12.70 9.16 -50.51
N TRP A 881 -13.66 9.86 -51.13
CA TRP A 881 -15.09 9.63 -50.87
C TRP A 881 -15.58 8.29 -51.42
N ASP A 882 -15.20 7.92 -52.65
CA ASP A 882 -15.55 6.63 -53.23
C ASP A 882 -14.91 5.46 -52.44
N THR A 883 -13.69 5.65 -51.95
CA THR A 883 -12.99 4.64 -51.12
C THR A 883 -13.66 4.47 -49.75
N ALA A 884 -14.02 5.57 -49.08
CA ALA A 884 -14.77 5.50 -47.82
C ALA A 884 -16.13 4.81 -48.01
N ARG A 885 -16.77 4.98 -49.17
CA ARG A 885 -18.03 4.29 -49.48
C ARG A 885 -17.82 2.79 -49.67
N PHE A 886 -16.77 2.38 -50.37
CA PHE A 886 -16.40 0.97 -50.53
C PHE A 886 -16.17 0.31 -49.16
N LEU A 887 -15.36 0.92 -48.29
CA LEU A 887 -15.07 0.40 -46.95
C LEU A 887 -16.31 0.33 -46.04
N GLY A 888 -17.21 1.31 -46.11
CA GLY A 888 -18.49 1.24 -45.39
C GLY A 888 -19.43 0.16 -45.93
N SER A 889 -19.37 -0.12 -47.24
CA SER A 889 -20.16 -1.20 -47.85
C SER A 889 -19.62 -2.58 -47.51
N LEU A 890 -18.31 -2.75 -47.32
CA LEU A 890 -17.74 -4.02 -46.84
C LEU A 890 -18.35 -4.41 -45.49
N HIS A 891 -18.37 -3.47 -44.53
CA HIS A 891 -18.99 -3.72 -43.24
C HIS A 891 -20.48 -4.09 -43.37
N LYS A 892 -21.22 -3.33 -44.19
CA LYS A 892 -22.64 -3.61 -44.45
C LYS A 892 -22.88 -5.03 -44.99
N ASN A 893 -21.92 -5.56 -45.75
CA ASN A 893 -21.99 -6.89 -46.35
C ASN A 893 -21.33 -7.97 -45.47
N GLY A 894 -21.11 -7.70 -44.17
CA GLY A 894 -20.70 -8.70 -43.19
C GLY A 894 -19.26 -8.58 -42.71
N ALA A 895 -18.45 -7.68 -43.29
CA ALA A 895 -17.06 -7.56 -42.88
C ALA A 895 -16.93 -7.06 -41.44
N THR A 896 -16.13 -7.73 -40.61
CA THR A 896 -16.00 -7.39 -39.17
C THR A 896 -14.67 -6.76 -38.80
N THR A 897 -13.59 -7.16 -39.47
CA THR A 897 -12.21 -6.74 -39.18
C THR A 897 -11.44 -6.49 -40.47
N ILE A 898 -10.64 -5.42 -40.50
CA ILE A 898 -9.74 -5.12 -41.62
C ILE A 898 -8.33 -4.88 -41.08
N VAL A 899 -7.32 -5.56 -41.62
CA VAL A 899 -5.90 -5.29 -41.33
C VAL A 899 -5.26 -4.55 -42.49
N TYR A 900 -4.54 -3.47 -42.19
CA TYR A 900 -3.73 -2.74 -43.17
C TYR A 900 -2.40 -2.33 -42.52
N ASP A 901 -1.30 -2.63 -43.20
CA ASP A 901 0.07 -2.33 -42.75
C ASP A 901 0.39 -2.83 -41.32
N GLY A 902 -0.10 -4.03 -41.00
CA GLY A 902 0.07 -4.66 -39.67
C GLY A 902 -0.82 -4.09 -38.57
N VAL A 903 -1.69 -3.13 -38.86
CA VAL A 903 -2.62 -2.53 -37.91
C VAL A 903 -4.03 -3.08 -38.13
N THR A 904 -4.67 -3.54 -37.06
CA THR A 904 -6.04 -4.08 -37.07
C THR A 904 -7.05 -2.96 -36.84
N TYR A 905 -7.97 -2.80 -37.79
CA TYR A 905 -9.07 -1.85 -37.75
C TYR A 905 -10.40 -2.56 -37.51
N VAL A 906 -11.21 -2.02 -36.60
CA VAL A 906 -12.55 -2.52 -36.24
C VAL A 906 -13.61 -1.44 -36.48
N TRP A 907 -14.86 -1.85 -36.68
CA TRP A 907 -15.95 -0.94 -37.01
C TRP A 907 -16.59 -0.28 -35.78
N ASP A 908 -16.71 1.05 -35.77
CA ASP A 908 -17.50 1.78 -34.77
C ASP A 908 -19.01 1.70 -35.07
N LYS A 909 -19.72 0.92 -34.26
CA LYS A 909 -21.17 0.67 -34.35
C LYS A 909 -22.03 1.93 -34.17
N ASP A 910 -21.52 2.99 -33.55
CA ASP A 910 -22.30 4.19 -33.22
C ASP A 910 -22.24 5.28 -34.31
N GLY A 911 -21.35 5.15 -35.31
CA GLY A 911 -21.02 6.18 -36.31
C GLY A 911 -21.83 6.19 -37.63
N GLY A 912 -22.79 5.29 -37.85
CA GLY A 912 -23.48 5.12 -39.14
C GLY A 912 -22.60 4.48 -40.24
N LEU A 913 -23.09 4.32 -41.47
CA LEU A 913 -22.40 3.56 -42.55
C LEU A 913 -21.29 4.33 -43.31
N GLN A 914 -20.53 5.19 -42.64
CA GLN A 914 -19.41 5.92 -43.27
C GLN A 914 -18.11 5.12 -43.12
N GLY A 915 -17.37 4.84 -44.20
CA GLY A 915 -16.15 4.03 -44.11
C GLY A 915 -15.00 4.65 -43.33
N SER A 916 -15.10 5.90 -42.88
CA SER A 916 -14.20 6.49 -41.89
C SER A 916 -14.39 5.92 -40.48
N ASN A 917 -15.38 5.05 -40.25
CA ASN A 917 -15.67 4.47 -38.94
C ASN A 917 -14.89 3.18 -38.65
N TRP A 918 -14.01 2.78 -39.56
CA TRP A 918 -12.97 1.78 -39.29
C TRP A 918 -11.83 2.44 -38.53
N TYR A 919 -11.66 2.09 -37.25
CA TYR A 919 -10.70 2.69 -36.32
C TYR A 919 -9.67 1.64 -35.85
N ASP A 920 -8.45 2.10 -35.55
CA ASP A 920 -7.38 1.27 -35.00
C ASP A 920 -7.81 0.64 -33.67
N SER A 921 -7.81 -0.69 -33.61
CA SER A 921 -8.26 -1.48 -32.46
C SER A 921 -7.47 -1.26 -31.18
N SER A 922 -6.25 -0.72 -31.27
CA SER A 922 -5.40 -0.38 -30.13
C SER A 922 -5.86 0.88 -29.38
N ASP A 923 -6.66 1.73 -30.02
CA ASP A 923 -7.00 3.07 -29.52
C ASP A 923 -8.39 3.05 -28.84
N LYS A 924 -8.43 2.68 -27.55
CA LYS A 924 -9.69 2.62 -26.77
C LYS A 924 -10.11 4.01 -26.26
N GLY A 925 -11.05 4.67 -26.95
CA GLY A 925 -11.92 5.67 -26.28
C GLY A 925 -12.10 7.06 -26.90
N LEU A 926 -11.89 7.28 -28.20
CA LEU A 926 -12.21 8.57 -28.84
C LEU A 926 -13.64 8.61 -29.39
N THR A 927 -14.49 9.44 -28.79
CA THR A 927 -15.81 9.79 -29.33
C THR A 927 -15.68 10.67 -30.57
N THR A 928 -16.29 10.25 -31.68
CA THR A 928 -16.63 10.98 -32.91
C THR A 928 -16.21 12.47 -32.95
N GLY A 929 -15.10 12.79 -33.63
CA GLY A 929 -14.74 14.18 -33.92
C GLY A 929 -13.35 14.41 -34.50
N ASP A 930 -12.36 13.60 -34.12
CA ASP A 930 -10.96 13.78 -34.56
C ASP A 930 -10.57 12.68 -35.55
N ASN A 931 -10.44 13.05 -36.83
CA ASN A 931 -10.18 12.16 -37.97
C ASN A 931 -8.81 11.44 -37.94
N ALA A 932 -8.11 11.34 -36.81
CA ALA A 932 -6.67 11.09 -36.77
C ALA A 932 -6.23 9.63 -37.04
N ASN A 933 -7.01 8.61 -36.63
CA ASN A 933 -6.59 7.18 -36.65
C ASN A 933 -7.58 6.25 -37.39
N THR A 934 -8.17 6.74 -38.47
CA THR A 934 -9.13 5.95 -39.29
C THR A 934 -8.41 5.26 -40.45
N LEU A 935 -8.93 4.12 -40.91
CA LEU A 935 -8.39 3.38 -42.07
C LEU A 935 -8.33 4.27 -43.34
N VAL A 936 -9.35 5.11 -43.56
CA VAL A 936 -9.38 6.06 -44.69
C VAL A 936 -8.21 7.05 -44.61
N LYS A 937 -7.85 7.49 -43.41
CA LYS A 937 -6.70 8.38 -43.22
C LYS A 937 -5.38 7.64 -43.37
N ALA A 938 -5.25 6.41 -42.87
CA ALA A 938 -4.05 5.60 -43.06
C ALA A 938 -3.74 5.39 -44.55
N LEU A 939 -4.78 5.11 -45.35
CA LEU A 939 -4.66 5.02 -46.81
C LEU A 939 -4.29 6.37 -47.45
N ALA A 940 -4.85 7.49 -46.96
CA ALA A 940 -4.50 8.83 -47.44
C ALA A 940 -3.03 9.19 -47.14
N ASP A 941 -2.57 8.94 -45.91
CA ASP A 941 -1.21 9.24 -45.46
C ASP A 941 -0.17 8.35 -46.17
N ALA A 942 -0.57 7.15 -46.61
CA ALA A 942 0.22 6.27 -47.48
C ALA A 942 0.29 6.74 -48.95
N GLY A 943 -0.32 7.88 -49.29
CA GLY A 943 -0.28 8.47 -50.63
C GLY A 943 -1.18 7.76 -51.65
N VAL A 944 -2.12 6.91 -51.20
CA VAL A 944 -3.01 6.14 -52.09
C VAL A 944 -3.89 7.07 -52.94
N PHE A 945 -4.17 8.28 -52.46
CA PHE A 945 -5.06 9.25 -53.11
C PHE A 945 -4.34 10.37 -53.89
N ASP A 946 -3.01 10.30 -54.08
CA ASP A 946 -2.20 11.40 -54.62
C ASP A 946 -2.35 11.65 -56.14
N GLY A 947 -3.07 10.79 -56.86
CA GLY A 947 -3.67 11.12 -58.16
C GLY A 947 -2.78 11.14 -59.41
N ASP A 948 -1.51 10.73 -59.34
CA ASP A 948 -0.57 10.94 -60.48
C ASP A 948 -0.44 9.78 -61.49
N GLU A 949 -0.63 8.48 -61.16
CA GLU A 949 -0.60 7.38 -62.15
C GLU A 949 -1.44 6.15 -61.72
N THR A 950 -0.92 5.34 -60.79
CA THR A 950 -1.56 4.15 -60.21
C THR A 950 -1.03 3.89 -58.80
N ALA A 951 -1.91 3.58 -57.84
CA ALA A 951 -1.56 3.20 -56.46
C ALA A 951 -2.17 1.85 -56.11
N THR A 952 -1.55 1.07 -55.22
CA THR A 952 -2.10 -0.23 -54.77
C THR A 952 -2.01 -0.33 -53.26
N ALA A 953 -3.07 -0.84 -52.63
CA ALA A 953 -3.14 -1.16 -51.21
C ALA A 953 -3.65 -2.59 -51.03
N THR A 954 -3.06 -3.34 -50.09
CA THR A 954 -3.53 -4.69 -49.72
C THR A 954 -4.16 -4.62 -48.35
N LEU A 955 -5.42 -5.05 -48.24
CA LEU A 955 -6.18 -5.12 -47.00
C LEU A 955 -6.48 -6.59 -46.69
N THR A 956 -6.31 -7.03 -45.46
CA THR A 956 -6.79 -8.36 -45.03
C THR A 956 -8.16 -8.19 -44.39
N VAL A 957 -9.22 -8.65 -45.05
CA VAL A 957 -10.61 -8.52 -44.59
C VAL A 957 -11.06 -9.87 -44.04
N ASP A 958 -11.36 -9.92 -42.74
CA ASP A 958 -11.73 -11.16 -42.02
C ASP A 958 -10.82 -12.36 -42.38
N GLY A 959 -9.51 -12.11 -42.43
CA GLY A 959 -8.49 -13.12 -42.73
C GLY A 959 -8.23 -13.38 -44.23
N VAL A 960 -8.94 -12.72 -45.15
CA VAL A 960 -8.74 -12.87 -46.60
C VAL A 960 -8.10 -11.61 -47.21
N ASP A 961 -6.97 -11.78 -47.90
CA ASP A 961 -6.26 -10.67 -48.55
C ASP A 961 -6.96 -10.14 -49.80
N ILE A 962 -7.27 -8.85 -49.80
CA ILE A 962 -7.87 -8.09 -50.90
C ILE A 962 -6.89 -7.03 -51.39
N THR A 963 -6.54 -7.08 -52.66
CA THR A 963 -5.69 -6.06 -53.29
C THR A 963 -6.52 -5.03 -54.04
N ILE A 964 -6.42 -3.76 -53.68
CA ILE A 964 -7.10 -2.65 -54.35
C ILE A 964 -6.10 -1.84 -55.17
N THR A 965 -6.34 -1.74 -56.48
CA THR A 965 -5.55 -0.90 -57.38
C THR A 965 -6.35 0.32 -57.83
N PHE A 966 -5.84 1.51 -57.49
CA PHE A 966 -6.36 2.80 -57.91
C PHE A 966 -5.62 3.26 -59.17
N SER A 967 -6.36 3.71 -60.19
CA SER A 967 -5.78 4.20 -61.44
C SER A 967 -6.44 5.50 -61.88
N VAL A 968 -5.64 6.46 -62.35
CA VAL A 968 -6.14 7.71 -62.93
C VAL A 968 -5.86 7.71 -64.44
N SER A 969 -6.88 8.00 -65.24
CA SER A 969 -6.77 8.10 -66.70
C SER A 969 -7.05 9.51 -67.20
N GLU A 970 -6.33 9.96 -68.23
CA GLU A 970 -6.46 11.30 -68.84
C GLU A 970 -7.86 11.60 -69.40
#